data_AF-A0A094BTB4-F1
#
_entry.id   AF-A0A094BTB4-F1
#
_cell.length_a   1.000
_cell.length_b   1.000
_cell.length_c   1.000
_cell.angle_alpha   90.00
_cell.angle_beta   90.00
_cell.angle_gamma   90.00
#
_symmetry.space_group_name_H-M   'P 1'
#
loop_
_entity.id
_entity.type
_entity.pdbx_description
1 polymer ?
#
loop_
_entity_poly.entity_id
_entity_poly.type
_entity_poly.pdbx_seq_one_letter_code
_entity_poly.pdbx_strand_id
1 'polypeptide(L)'
;MKSAFRLVALSTLLATITATTAKCDGCAVLTERFPTKVFYPSSDVYEYENAEFWSNTELLDPACIFRPSSAKDVSDGIKILDATSEKFAIRGGGHMGIKGANNIDDGILMVMSNLTHMSVSADNKTLSVGPGYRFGDVYPFLQQYGLTVGGARLGPVGVPGIILAGGINFYGNQFGFSADQVTRYEVVLANGEIVEATKSKNDDLFWALKGGSSNFGVVTRFDMNTIPSKKVWAGVYTVAQEYLPQFLEATANYSSAITDPLSHIVPAVIPAANGSEISYVGAVILFYDSDTLTYPRCFEAFTSLPNIGNTLDFKTIDDFTTETGTAVVPQINDVFVSGTVVGKTYDQLLQGIRIINDTFFDALPALYAVVPPEAISVIQLDWQPIGSLWMAASAANGVGGNALGLDPEKGVYLAYAEVVEWFDSEYDEAVEAWLISTTYAISNATQAAGLYDHFNYMGDAAGFQAVYPGCQYLDDANCAVEFVYAALGQVVARLKAKGVYDETLVAVVSKHGLIRNEFFTRLVALAILKALGLDPKAQKGVVAEGLDGTASRVSGERLAMITPEHRQPLQRLLWLPPRITFPTQIRLAYAGDKGMAVSWNTKEKLTKPTVYFGKHGDKNLNRFATSKISTTYPTSSTYNNHVVISGLQEDKTYYYMPQCATQTYVFTTARSAGNKAEFSFAMIGDMVTFGPDGLSTTVGKGASNPLKPGEHTTIQSLMSLKNSYDFVWHVGDIAYADAWLKEEKAGYIPLNKTDGGAEYDKILNQFYNQTEEISSTKPYMVGPGNHEANCDNGSDLSICLPGQLNFTGYRAHWNMPSAESGGVGNFWYSFDHGSVHFIQFNTETDFPNAPDEPGGEGDESAGTFAPSGAQLAWLKKDLASVDRRKTPWVVAAGHRPWYVSTTECIECQDAFEPLLLKYGVDLVLHGHKHFYERHAAVGNGTATEIENNPKAPWYVVNGAAGHYDGLDIPDTPYVATSRKVISAYGWNLFTVHNCTHLSTQFIASGNNTVLDSATLVKKRTCK
;
A
#
# COMPACT_ATOMS: atom_id res chain seq x y z
N MET A 1 47.61 56.94 36.59
CA MET A 1 48.08 57.81 35.49
C MET A 1 47.33 57.41 34.22
N LYS A 2 46.59 58.38 33.64
CA LYS A 2 46.15 58.55 32.24
C LYS A 2 45.47 57.35 31.54
N SER A 3 44.15 57.30 31.34
CA SER A 3 43.19 58.20 30.66
C SER A 3 43.35 58.30 29.13
N ALA A 4 42.18 58.29 28.46
CA ALA A 4 41.85 58.76 27.09
C ALA A 4 41.75 57.66 26.01
N PHE A 5 40.70 57.51 25.18
CA PHE A 5 39.43 58.23 24.96
C PHE A 5 38.61 57.39 23.94
N ARG A 6 37.27 57.33 24.07
CA ARG A 6 36.21 57.27 23.01
C ARG A 6 34.95 56.60 23.59
N LEU A 7 33.98 57.40 24.04
CA LEU A 7 32.80 57.94 23.34
C LEU A 7 31.68 56.90 23.09
N VAL A 8 30.56 57.17 23.77
CA VAL A 8 29.26 56.50 23.70
C VAL A 8 28.57 56.77 22.36
N ALA A 9 27.95 55.75 21.77
CA ALA A 9 26.77 55.92 20.91
C ALA A 9 25.87 54.67 21.00
N LEU A 10 24.60 54.90 21.34
CA LEU A 10 23.48 53.97 21.32
C LEU A 10 23.46 53.16 20.01
N SER A 11 23.33 51.83 20.11
CA SER A 11 22.78 51.01 19.03
C SER A 11 21.61 50.21 19.58
N THR A 12 20.42 50.60 19.13
CA THR A 12 19.17 49.84 19.15
C THR A 12 19.40 48.38 18.76
N LEU A 13 19.08 47.46 19.67
CA LEU A 13 19.02 46.04 19.37
C LEU A 13 17.73 45.79 18.56
N LEU A 14 17.82 45.81 17.23
CA LEU A 14 16.85 45.10 16.41
C LEU A 14 17.11 43.61 16.64
N ALA A 15 16.30 42.99 17.50
CA ALA A 15 16.11 41.56 17.49
C ALA A 15 15.51 41.20 16.11
N THR A 16 16.36 40.75 15.19
CA THR A 16 15.91 40.01 14.02
C THR A 16 15.26 38.74 14.54
N ILE A 17 13.93 38.74 14.59
CA ILE A 17 13.13 37.52 14.67
C ILE A 17 13.45 36.74 13.41
N THR A 18 14.43 35.84 13.49
CA THR A 18 14.50 34.71 12.58
C THR A 18 13.29 33.86 12.91
N ALA A 19 12.20 34.06 12.17
CA ALA A 19 11.11 33.12 12.10
C ALA A 19 11.68 31.86 11.43
N THR A 20 12.30 31.00 12.23
CA THR A 20 12.28 29.56 11.97
C THR A 20 10.81 29.21 11.83
N THR A 21 10.35 28.79 10.65
CA THR A 21 9.14 27.98 10.59
C THR A 21 9.50 26.67 11.27
N ALA A 22 9.35 26.66 12.60
CA ALA A 22 9.51 25.50 13.43
C ALA A 22 8.57 24.42 12.88
N LYS A 23 9.06 23.19 12.78
CA LYS A 23 8.19 22.00 12.87
C LYS A 23 7.25 22.28 14.05
N CYS A 24 5.93 22.23 13.86
CA CYS A 24 5.01 22.34 14.97
C CYS A 24 5.20 21.09 15.82
N ASP A 25 6.12 21.14 16.79
CA ASP A 25 6.39 20.07 17.73
C ASP A 25 5.09 19.76 18.51
N GLY A 26 4.38 18.71 18.08
CA GLY A 26 3.11 18.33 18.70
C GLY A 26 3.27 17.95 20.16
N CYS A 27 4.42 17.37 20.52
CA CYS A 27 4.75 17.09 21.91
C CYS A 27 4.82 18.37 22.73
N ALA A 28 5.46 19.43 22.22
CA ALA A 28 5.50 20.73 22.88
C ALA A 28 4.12 21.38 23.02
N VAL A 29 3.29 21.34 21.96
CA VAL A 29 1.93 21.92 22.00
C VAL A 29 1.02 21.14 22.95
N LEU A 30 1.09 19.81 22.93
CA LEU A 30 0.40 18.96 23.90
C LEU A 30 0.91 19.21 25.31
N THR A 31 2.21 19.45 25.51
CA THR A 31 2.80 19.75 26.83
C THR A 31 2.28 21.09 27.36
N GLU A 32 2.16 22.11 26.52
CA GLU A 32 1.61 23.41 26.91
C GLU A 32 0.14 23.27 27.36
N ARG A 33 -0.64 22.45 26.64
CA ARG A 33 -2.05 22.21 26.95
C ARG A 33 -2.26 21.25 28.13
N PHE A 34 -1.42 20.23 28.24
CA PHE A 34 -1.54 19.09 29.14
C PHE A 34 -0.21 18.77 29.83
N PRO A 35 0.34 19.68 30.66
CA PRO A 35 1.70 19.55 31.20
C PRO A 35 1.90 18.32 32.10
N THR A 36 0.82 17.71 32.59
CA THR A 36 0.86 16.52 33.45
C THR A 36 0.41 15.24 32.74
N LYS A 37 0.20 15.29 31.42
CA LYS A 37 -0.27 14.15 30.60
C LYS A 37 0.63 13.85 29.43
N VAL A 38 1.73 14.60 29.26
CA VAL A 38 2.74 14.37 28.23
C VAL A 38 4.05 13.98 28.90
N PHE A 39 4.62 12.87 28.45
CA PHE A 39 5.78 12.23 29.06
C PHE A 39 6.85 12.02 27.99
N TYR A 40 8.10 12.32 28.33
CA TYR A 40 9.26 12.20 27.44
C TYR A 40 10.15 11.04 27.87
N PRO A 41 11.09 10.57 27.00
CA PRO A 41 11.90 9.37 27.23
C PRO A 41 12.57 9.23 28.59
N SER A 42 12.90 10.34 29.25
CA SER A 42 13.57 10.33 30.56
C SER A 42 12.63 10.20 31.77
N SER A 43 11.35 9.85 31.58
CA SER A 43 10.37 9.76 32.67
C SER A 43 9.91 8.32 32.89
N ASP A 44 9.72 7.95 34.16
CA ASP A 44 9.27 6.60 34.55
C ASP A 44 7.96 6.19 33.85
N VAL A 45 7.05 7.16 33.62
CA VAL A 45 5.80 6.91 32.90
C VAL A 45 6.07 6.59 31.43
N TYR A 46 7.02 7.27 30.80
CA TYR A 46 7.40 6.93 29.43
C TYR A 46 7.98 5.52 29.35
N GLU A 47 8.95 5.21 30.22
CA GLU A 47 9.62 3.89 30.23
C GLU A 47 8.60 2.77 30.45
N TYR A 48 7.67 2.94 31.39
CA TYR A 48 6.61 1.97 31.64
C TYR A 48 5.67 1.82 30.45
N GLU A 49 5.11 2.93 29.96
CA GLU A 49 4.13 2.88 28.87
C GLU A 49 4.75 2.36 27.57
N ASN A 50 6.04 2.64 27.32
CA ASN A 50 6.73 2.16 26.12
C ASN A 50 7.25 0.71 26.21
N ALA A 51 7.03 0.01 27.33
CA ALA A 51 7.43 -1.40 27.49
C ALA A 51 6.24 -2.39 27.49
N GLU A 52 5.01 -1.89 27.66
CA GLU A 52 3.80 -2.71 27.91
C GLU A 52 3.05 -3.12 26.62
N PHE A 53 3.74 -3.75 25.67
CA PHE A 53 3.17 -4.23 24.40
C PHE A 53 2.84 -5.72 24.42
N TRP A 54 2.04 -6.18 23.45
CA TRP A 54 1.69 -7.59 23.35
C TRP A 54 2.90 -8.40 22.88
N SER A 55 3.62 -7.87 21.89
CA SER A 55 4.84 -8.44 21.35
C SER A 55 6.00 -7.44 21.43
N ASN A 56 7.20 -7.89 21.79
CA ASN A 56 8.41 -7.08 21.78
C ASN A 56 8.77 -6.55 20.38
N THR A 57 8.28 -7.20 19.33
CA THR A 57 8.47 -6.74 17.94
C THR A 57 7.79 -5.39 17.68
N GLU A 58 6.86 -4.97 18.54
CA GLU A 58 6.12 -3.70 18.47
C GLU A 58 6.81 -2.53 19.18
N LEU A 59 7.90 -2.79 19.92
CA LEU A 59 8.64 -1.75 20.63
C LEU A 59 9.29 -0.79 19.60
N LEU A 60 8.91 0.48 19.70
CA LEU A 60 9.37 1.61 18.88
C LEU A 60 9.71 2.78 19.81
N ASP A 61 10.24 3.87 19.26
CA ASP A 61 10.73 5.04 20.03
C ASP A 61 9.87 6.31 19.80
N PRO A 62 8.71 6.46 20.48
CA PRO A 62 7.90 7.68 20.40
C PRO A 62 8.67 8.92 20.87
N ALA A 63 8.45 10.06 20.21
CA ALA A 63 9.00 11.34 20.65
C ALA A 63 8.46 11.77 22.02
N CYS A 64 7.17 11.50 22.28
CA CYS A 64 6.55 11.61 23.60
C CYS A 64 5.30 10.71 23.70
N ILE A 65 4.86 10.48 24.93
CA ILE A 65 3.63 9.77 25.24
C ILE A 65 2.58 10.76 25.74
N PHE A 66 1.41 10.77 25.11
CA PHE A 66 0.23 11.49 25.57
C PHE A 66 -0.75 10.53 26.24
N ARG A 67 -1.02 10.73 27.53
CA ARG A 67 -1.85 9.86 28.37
C ARG A 67 -3.14 10.57 28.81
N PRO A 68 -4.15 10.69 27.93
CA PRO A 68 -5.42 11.37 28.23
C PRO A 68 -6.19 10.67 29.37
N SER A 69 -7.01 11.44 30.08
CA SER A 69 -7.83 10.95 31.20
C SER A 69 -9.34 11.09 30.98
N SER A 70 -9.75 11.59 29.82
CA SER A 70 -11.15 11.81 29.45
C SER A 70 -11.33 11.88 27.94
N ALA A 71 -12.54 11.61 27.44
CA ALA A 71 -12.87 11.81 26.02
C ALA A 71 -12.63 13.26 25.56
N LYS A 72 -12.73 14.23 26.48
CA LYS A 72 -12.42 15.63 26.19
C LYS A 72 -10.92 15.87 25.98
N ASP A 73 -10.05 15.21 26.74
CA ASP A 73 -8.61 15.26 26.52
C ASP A 73 -8.24 14.63 25.18
N VAL A 74 -8.84 13.49 24.84
CA VAL A 74 -8.67 12.85 23.54
C VAL A 74 -9.13 13.78 22.42
N SER A 75 -10.32 14.38 22.53
CA SER A 75 -10.85 15.37 21.59
C SER A 75 -9.93 16.56 21.37
N ASP A 76 -9.43 17.16 22.44
CA ASP A 76 -8.50 18.28 22.38
C ASP A 76 -7.13 17.85 21.84
N GLY A 77 -6.66 16.66 22.22
CA GLY A 77 -5.42 16.06 21.72
C GLY A 77 -5.48 15.79 20.22
N ILE A 78 -6.55 15.16 19.72
CA ILE A 78 -6.76 14.92 18.29
C ILE A 78 -6.79 16.23 17.49
N LYS A 79 -7.43 17.27 18.01
CA LYS A 79 -7.41 18.61 17.37
C LYS A 79 -6.01 19.22 17.32
N ILE A 80 -5.19 19.00 18.35
CA ILE A 80 -3.80 19.43 18.36
C ILE A 80 -2.99 18.62 17.35
N LEU A 81 -3.15 17.30 17.34
CA LEU A 81 -2.48 16.39 16.39
C LEU A 81 -2.82 16.76 14.93
N ASP A 82 -4.10 17.01 14.63
CA ASP A 82 -4.56 17.50 13.32
C ASP A 82 -3.94 18.87 12.97
N ALA A 83 -4.00 19.84 13.90
CA ALA A 83 -3.45 21.18 13.69
C ALA A 83 -1.92 21.21 13.55
N THR A 84 -1.22 20.25 14.14
CA THR A 84 0.25 20.11 14.07
C THR A 84 0.71 19.17 12.97
N SER A 85 -0.20 18.40 12.37
CA SER A 85 0.09 17.34 11.40
C SER A 85 1.08 16.30 11.92
N GLU A 86 1.05 16.03 13.23
CA GLU A 86 1.91 15.06 13.87
C GLU A 86 1.33 13.66 13.77
N LYS A 87 2.18 12.69 13.45
CA LYS A 87 1.76 11.30 13.44
C LYS A 87 1.59 10.80 14.86
N PHE A 88 0.65 9.90 15.04
CA PHE A 88 0.43 9.27 16.32
C PHE A 88 -0.02 7.83 16.16
N ALA A 89 0.30 7.02 17.17
CA ALA A 89 -0.27 5.70 17.37
C ALA A 89 -1.17 5.72 18.60
N ILE A 90 -2.09 4.76 18.70
CA ILE A 90 -3.01 4.63 19.83
C ILE A 90 -2.85 3.25 20.46
N ARG A 91 -2.73 3.23 21.78
CA ARG A 91 -2.79 1.99 22.56
C ARG A 91 -3.86 2.04 23.64
N GLY A 92 -4.76 1.07 23.60
CA GLY A 92 -5.68 0.74 24.69
C GLY A 92 -5.03 -0.17 25.74
N GLY A 93 -5.76 -1.19 26.20
CA GLY A 93 -5.23 -2.25 27.07
C GLY A 93 -4.26 -3.26 26.42
N GLY A 94 -3.99 -3.16 25.11
CA GLY A 94 -3.09 -4.06 24.36
C GLY A 94 -3.82 -5.08 23.46
N HIS A 95 -3.14 -6.16 23.07
CA HIS A 95 -3.60 -7.23 22.17
C HIS A 95 -3.79 -6.83 20.70
N MET A 96 -2.99 -5.87 20.25
CA MET A 96 -2.58 -5.72 18.86
C MET A 96 -1.14 -6.21 18.83
N GLY A 97 -0.77 -7.06 17.87
CA GLY A 97 0.59 -7.64 17.75
C GLY A 97 1.33 -7.20 16.48
N ILE A 98 0.85 -6.14 15.82
CA ILE A 98 1.38 -5.65 14.54
C ILE A 98 2.27 -4.44 14.79
N LYS A 99 3.55 -4.58 14.46
CA LYS A 99 4.53 -3.49 14.57
C LYS A 99 4.05 -2.23 13.85
N GLY A 100 4.05 -1.10 14.56
CA GLY A 100 3.62 0.19 14.03
C GLY A 100 2.13 0.48 14.09
N ALA A 101 1.28 -0.49 14.44
CA ALA A 101 -0.18 -0.29 14.53
C ALA A 101 -0.62 0.39 15.84
N ASN A 102 0.09 0.13 16.94
CA ASN A 102 -0.21 0.64 18.29
C ASN A 102 0.99 1.37 18.94
N ASN A 103 2.12 1.49 18.24
CA ASN A 103 3.33 2.22 18.63
C ASN A 103 3.92 2.99 17.43
N ILE A 104 4.83 3.92 17.64
CA ILE A 104 5.39 4.75 16.55
C ILE A 104 6.79 5.32 16.86
N ASP A 105 7.66 5.38 15.85
CA ASP A 105 8.93 6.12 15.91
C ASP A 105 8.73 7.62 15.66
N ASP A 106 9.43 8.46 16.43
CA ASP A 106 9.51 9.92 16.25
C ASP A 106 8.15 10.68 16.30
N GLY A 107 7.06 9.98 16.62
CA GLY A 107 5.70 10.48 16.71
C GLY A 107 5.16 10.51 18.14
N ILE A 108 3.84 10.68 18.27
CA ILE A 108 3.17 10.73 19.58
C ILE A 108 2.47 9.39 19.84
N LEU A 109 2.82 8.71 20.93
CA LEU A 109 2.06 7.54 21.37
C LEU A 109 0.94 7.99 22.31
N MET A 110 -0.32 7.82 21.89
CA MET A 110 -1.49 8.10 22.71
C MET A 110 -1.93 6.85 23.48
N VAL A 111 -1.66 6.81 24.78
CA VAL A 111 -2.00 5.66 25.65
C VAL A 111 -3.26 5.92 26.47
N MET A 112 -4.20 4.97 26.45
CA MET A 112 -5.49 5.09 27.13
C MET A 112 -5.48 4.56 28.56
N SER A 113 -4.31 4.32 29.15
CA SER A 113 -4.13 3.72 30.49
C SER A 113 -4.78 4.52 31.63
N ASN A 114 -5.13 5.80 31.40
CA ASN A 114 -5.88 6.65 32.35
C ASN A 114 -7.40 6.71 32.10
N LEU A 115 -7.92 6.08 31.05
CA LEU A 115 -9.36 5.98 30.78
C LEU A 115 -9.91 4.69 31.40
N THR A 116 -9.91 4.64 32.72
CA THR A 116 -10.24 3.47 33.55
C THR A 116 -11.63 3.58 34.19
N HIS A 117 -12.61 4.13 33.48
CA HIS A 117 -14.00 4.09 33.92
C HIS A 117 -14.55 2.67 33.88
N MET A 118 -15.20 2.20 34.94
CA MET A 118 -15.88 0.90 34.96
C MET A 118 -17.09 0.96 35.90
N SER A 119 -18.28 0.59 35.41
CA SER A 119 -19.51 0.55 36.20
C SER A 119 -20.54 -0.42 35.63
N VAL A 120 -21.44 -0.91 36.49
CA VAL A 120 -22.60 -1.73 36.08
C VAL A 120 -23.88 -0.91 36.26
N SER A 121 -24.80 -1.01 35.31
CA SER A 121 -26.11 -0.35 35.37
C SER A 121 -26.93 -0.83 36.58
N ALA A 122 -27.85 -0.01 37.08
CA ALA A 122 -28.64 -0.34 38.27
C ALA A 122 -29.53 -1.60 38.11
N ASP A 123 -29.85 -1.99 36.87
CA ASP A 123 -30.59 -3.20 36.54
C ASP A 123 -29.68 -4.40 36.24
N ASN A 124 -28.37 -4.26 36.41
CA ASN A 124 -27.35 -5.27 36.18
C ASN A 124 -27.26 -5.79 34.74
N LYS A 125 -27.74 -5.03 33.74
CA LYS A 125 -27.79 -5.47 32.33
C LYS A 125 -26.67 -4.90 31.45
N THR A 126 -25.96 -3.88 31.91
CA THR A 126 -24.95 -3.20 31.11
C THR A 126 -23.70 -2.93 31.92
N LEU A 127 -22.55 -3.39 31.41
CA LEU A 127 -21.23 -2.95 31.82
C LEU A 127 -20.85 -1.74 30.99
N SER A 128 -20.48 -0.62 31.62
CA SER A 128 -19.79 0.49 30.97
C SER A 128 -18.31 0.42 31.34
N VAL A 129 -17.41 0.32 30.36
CA VAL A 129 -15.98 0.10 30.57
C VAL A 129 -15.14 0.98 29.64
N GLY A 130 -14.05 1.53 30.16
CA GLY A 130 -13.08 2.34 29.43
C GLY A 130 -12.01 1.50 28.72
N PRO A 131 -11.35 2.07 27.69
CA PRO A 131 -10.34 1.38 26.87
C PRO A 131 -9.04 1.03 27.59
N GLY A 132 -8.80 1.57 28.80
CA GLY A 132 -7.57 1.34 29.55
C GLY A 132 -7.47 -0.01 30.25
N TYR A 133 -8.59 -0.76 30.36
CA TYR A 133 -8.62 -2.03 31.08
C TYR A 133 -8.24 -3.23 30.21
N ARG A 134 -7.77 -4.29 30.89
CA ARG A 134 -7.63 -5.66 30.37
C ARG A 134 -8.75 -6.52 30.97
N PHE A 135 -9.01 -7.69 30.39
CA PHE A 135 -10.09 -8.56 30.87
C PHE A 135 -9.85 -9.15 32.26
N GLY A 136 -8.58 -9.27 32.67
CA GLY A 136 -8.17 -9.58 34.05
C GLY A 136 -8.58 -8.51 35.07
N ASP A 137 -8.92 -7.29 34.65
CA ASP A 137 -9.53 -6.28 35.53
C ASP A 137 -11.06 -6.38 35.53
N VAL A 138 -11.64 -6.66 34.36
CA VAL A 138 -13.09 -6.66 34.12
C VAL A 138 -13.79 -7.83 34.81
N TYR A 139 -13.22 -9.03 34.73
CA TYR A 139 -13.87 -10.23 35.27
C TYR A 139 -13.98 -10.24 36.80
N PRO A 140 -12.92 -9.92 37.58
CA PRO A 140 -13.05 -9.77 39.03
C PRO A 140 -14.11 -8.73 39.42
N PHE A 141 -14.19 -7.62 38.68
CA PHE A 141 -15.17 -6.56 38.93
C PHE A 141 -16.61 -7.03 38.68
N LEU A 142 -16.86 -7.83 37.63
CA LEU A 142 -18.21 -8.33 37.35
C LEU A 142 -18.62 -9.50 38.28
N GLN A 143 -17.66 -10.29 38.73
CA GLN A 143 -17.89 -11.45 39.60
C GLN A 143 -18.59 -11.06 40.90
N GLN A 144 -18.31 -9.88 41.46
CA GLN A 144 -19.00 -9.39 42.68
C GLN A 144 -20.52 -9.21 42.49
N TYR A 145 -20.99 -9.12 41.24
CA TYR A 145 -22.40 -9.04 40.86
C TYR A 145 -22.96 -10.38 40.37
N GLY A 146 -22.14 -11.44 40.30
CA GLY A 146 -22.52 -12.71 39.67
C GLY A 146 -22.73 -12.60 38.16
N LEU A 147 -21.98 -11.70 37.51
CA LEU A 147 -22.07 -11.38 36.10
C LEU A 147 -20.74 -11.66 35.39
N THR A 148 -20.79 -11.72 34.07
CA THR A 148 -19.66 -11.69 33.15
C THR A 148 -20.05 -10.95 31.85
N VAL A 149 -19.14 -10.91 30.88
CA VAL A 149 -19.38 -10.49 29.50
C VAL A 149 -18.64 -11.45 28.55
N GLY A 150 -19.07 -11.52 27.30
CA GLY A 150 -18.34 -12.16 26.21
C GLY A 150 -17.11 -11.34 25.86
N GLY A 151 -16.03 -11.60 26.57
CA GLY A 151 -14.75 -10.90 26.48
C GLY A 151 -13.61 -11.85 26.11
N ALA A 152 -12.38 -11.44 26.41
CA ALA A 152 -11.21 -12.22 26.07
C ALA A 152 -11.10 -13.52 26.85
N ARG A 153 -10.47 -14.51 26.21
CA ARG A 153 -10.22 -15.84 26.80
C ARG A 153 -8.99 -15.86 27.71
N LEU A 154 -8.12 -14.84 27.62
CA LEU A 154 -6.91 -14.68 28.41
C LEU A 154 -7.01 -13.36 29.18
N GLY A 155 -6.71 -13.38 30.49
CA GLY A 155 -6.78 -12.19 31.35
C GLY A 155 -5.99 -10.97 30.83
N PRO A 156 -4.75 -11.11 30.33
CA PRO A 156 -3.93 -9.97 29.87
C PRO A 156 -4.45 -9.22 28.64
N VAL A 157 -5.44 -9.76 27.92
CA VAL A 157 -5.95 -9.15 26.68
C VAL A 157 -6.70 -7.84 26.97
N GLY A 158 -6.36 -6.78 26.23
CA GLY A 158 -6.98 -5.46 26.33
C GLY A 158 -8.42 -5.42 25.82
N VAL A 159 -9.28 -4.65 26.51
CA VAL A 159 -10.68 -4.43 26.13
C VAL A 159 -10.85 -4.00 24.66
N PRO A 160 -10.19 -2.93 24.16
CA PRO A 160 -10.37 -2.48 22.78
C PRO A 160 -9.73 -3.42 21.75
N GLY A 161 -8.60 -4.05 22.08
CA GLY A 161 -7.84 -4.90 21.15
C GLY A 161 -8.68 -6.07 20.62
N ILE A 162 -9.42 -6.73 21.52
CA ILE A 162 -10.32 -7.82 21.11
C ILE A 162 -11.68 -7.33 20.61
N ILE A 163 -12.30 -6.34 21.26
CA ILE A 163 -13.68 -5.94 20.91
C ILE A 163 -13.75 -5.30 19.52
N LEU A 164 -12.78 -4.45 19.17
CA LEU A 164 -12.79 -3.75 17.88
C LEU A 164 -12.40 -4.66 16.70
N ALA A 165 -11.74 -5.79 16.98
CA ALA A 165 -11.41 -6.85 16.02
C ALA A 165 -12.54 -7.89 15.84
N GLY A 166 -13.66 -7.75 16.56
CA GLY A 166 -14.77 -8.71 16.56
C GLY A 166 -14.83 -9.51 17.86
N GLY A 167 -13.79 -10.27 18.17
CA GLY A 167 -13.64 -10.98 19.44
C GLY A 167 -14.27 -12.37 19.49
N ILE A 168 -13.46 -13.40 19.24
CA ILE A 168 -13.79 -14.80 19.53
C ILE A 168 -13.71 -15.03 21.05
N ASN A 169 -14.81 -15.48 21.66
CA ASN A 169 -14.98 -15.58 23.10
C ASN A 169 -15.66 -16.90 23.53
N PHE A 170 -15.59 -17.25 24.81
CA PHE A 170 -16.18 -18.49 25.33
C PHE A 170 -17.71 -18.61 25.15
N TYR A 171 -18.38 -17.47 25.10
CA TYR A 171 -19.84 -17.35 25.12
C TYR A 171 -20.47 -17.26 23.73
N GLY A 172 -19.68 -17.41 22.66
CA GLY A 172 -20.15 -17.00 21.33
C GLY A 172 -21.27 -17.85 20.73
N ASN A 173 -21.37 -19.13 21.09
CA ASN A 173 -22.52 -19.95 20.69
C ASN A 173 -23.86 -19.50 21.33
N GLN A 174 -23.81 -18.70 22.40
CA GLN A 174 -24.99 -18.11 23.04
C GLN A 174 -25.23 -16.67 22.62
N PHE A 175 -24.14 -15.90 22.46
CA PHE A 175 -24.18 -14.44 22.39
C PHE A 175 -23.30 -13.84 21.29
N GLY A 176 -22.84 -14.62 20.31
CA GLY A 176 -22.05 -14.13 19.18
C GLY A 176 -20.67 -13.59 19.56
N PHE A 177 -20.10 -12.73 18.70
CA PHE A 177 -18.79 -12.14 18.92
C PHE A 177 -18.79 -11.14 20.09
N SER A 178 -17.65 -10.85 20.69
CA SER A 178 -17.55 -9.85 21.78
C SER A 178 -18.09 -8.49 21.32
N ALA A 179 -17.79 -8.12 20.08
CA ALA A 179 -18.31 -6.93 19.42
C ALA A 179 -19.84 -6.93 19.36
N ASP A 180 -20.50 -8.09 19.19
CA ASP A 180 -21.97 -8.21 19.16
C ASP A 180 -22.62 -7.99 20.53
N GLN A 181 -21.85 -7.89 21.60
CA GLN A 181 -22.37 -7.56 22.92
C GLN A 181 -22.32 -6.06 23.23
N VAL A 182 -21.58 -5.28 22.43
CA VAL A 182 -21.52 -3.83 22.59
C VAL A 182 -22.83 -3.21 22.10
N THR A 183 -23.47 -2.43 22.96
CA THR A 183 -24.70 -1.69 22.68
C THR A 183 -24.46 -0.22 22.33
N ARG A 184 -23.32 0.33 22.77
CA ARG A 184 -22.93 1.72 22.54
C ARG A 184 -21.41 1.92 22.62
N TYR A 185 -20.88 2.76 21.75
CA TYR A 185 -19.51 3.30 21.85
C TYR A 185 -19.54 4.83 22.04
N GLU A 186 -18.72 5.36 22.95
CA GLU A 186 -18.34 6.78 22.96
C GLU A 186 -17.06 6.94 22.14
N VAL A 187 -17.13 7.71 21.05
CA VAL A 187 -16.08 7.79 20.04
C VAL A 187 -15.66 9.24 19.84
N VAL A 188 -14.34 9.48 19.82
CA VAL A 188 -13.77 10.74 19.36
C VAL A 188 -13.40 10.60 17.89
N LEU A 189 -14.04 11.39 17.04
CA LEU A 189 -13.79 11.42 15.59
C LEU A 189 -12.54 12.23 15.25
N ALA A 190 -12.06 12.13 14.01
CA ALA A 190 -10.88 12.84 13.53
C ALA A 190 -10.98 14.38 13.63
N ASN A 191 -12.19 14.95 13.56
CA ASN A 191 -12.43 16.38 13.79
C ASN A 191 -12.48 16.76 15.29
N GLY A 192 -12.27 15.78 16.17
CA GLY A 192 -12.38 15.86 17.63
C GLY A 192 -13.80 16.04 18.15
N GLU A 193 -14.84 15.72 17.37
CA GLU A 193 -16.20 15.59 17.90
C GLU A 193 -16.33 14.31 18.73
N ILE A 194 -17.02 14.41 19.87
CA ILE A 194 -17.33 13.24 20.72
C ILE A 194 -18.75 12.81 20.38
N VAL A 195 -18.89 11.61 19.83
CA VAL A 195 -20.17 11.06 19.38
C VAL A 195 -20.50 9.76 20.11
N GLU A 196 -21.78 9.45 20.14
CA GLU A 196 -22.29 8.16 20.59
C GLU A 196 -22.68 7.35 19.37
N ALA A 197 -22.11 6.17 19.22
CA ALA A 197 -22.45 5.22 18.15
C ALA A 197 -23.27 4.07 18.74
N THR A 198 -24.50 3.91 18.24
CA THR A 198 -25.46 2.87 18.62
C THR A 198 -26.19 2.36 17.39
N LYS A 199 -27.02 1.32 17.53
CA LYS A 199 -27.88 0.84 16.44
C LYS A 199 -28.84 1.91 15.86
N SER A 200 -29.15 2.97 16.62
CA SER A 200 -30.09 4.01 16.19
C SER A 200 -29.46 5.39 15.99
N LYS A 201 -28.16 5.54 16.25
CA LYS A 201 -27.43 6.81 16.14
C LYS A 201 -26.00 6.52 15.67
N ASN A 202 -25.58 7.10 14.53
CA ASN A 202 -24.31 6.76 13.87
C ASN A 202 -24.19 5.22 13.68
N ASP A 203 -25.23 4.61 13.10
CA ASP A 203 -25.38 3.15 13.02
C ASP A 203 -24.41 2.49 12.04
N ASP A 204 -23.89 3.26 11.08
CA ASP A 204 -22.78 2.93 10.19
C ASP A 204 -21.44 2.84 10.96
N LEU A 205 -21.11 3.86 11.76
CA LEU A 205 -19.93 3.86 12.62
C LEU A 205 -20.01 2.74 13.67
N PHE A 206 -21.19 2.53 14.25
CA PHE A 206 -21.43 1.47 15.23
C PHE A 206 -21.19 0.07 14.65
N TRP A 207 -21.60 -0.17 13.40
CA TRP A 207 -21.32 -1.39 12.67
C TRP A 207 -19.83 -1.51 12.30
N ALA A 208 -19.20 -0.42 11.83
CA ALA A 208 -17.81 -0.40 11.40
C ALA A 208 -16.83 -0.71 12.55
N LEU A 209 -17.09 -0.21 13.76
CA LEU A 209 -16.28 -0.48 14.95
C LEU A 209 -16.35 -1.94 15.42
N LYS A 210 -17.28 -2.75 14.90
CA LYS A 210 -17.43 -4.18 15.22
C LYS A 210 -16.70 -5.02 14.17
N GLY A 211 -15.38 -4.88 14.13
CA GLY A 211 -14.50 -5.54 13.15
C GLY A 211 -13.52 -4.58 12.45
N GLY A 212 -13.65 -3.26 12.62
CA GLY A 212 -12.80 -2.28 11.94
C GLY A 212 -11.51 -1.89 12.66
N SER A 213 -11.20 -2.47 13.83
CA SER A 213 -10.06 -2.09 14.68
C SER A 213 -10.01 -0.57 14.97
N SER A 214 -8.82 0.02 15.05
CA SER A 214 -8.56 1.43 15.39
C SER A 214 -8.86 2.45 14.28
N ASN A 215 -9.48 2.04 13.16
CA ASN A 215 -9.59 2.86 11.94
C ASN A 215 -10.70 3.92 11.94
N PHE A 216 -11.74 3.78 12.76
CA PHE A 216 -12.98 4.59 12.65
C PHE A 216 -13.15 5.65 13.75
N GLY A 217 -12.11 5.89 14.53
CA GLY A 217 -12.09 6.89 15.60
C GLY A 217 -11.58 6.31 16.91
N VAL A 218 -11.34 7.19 17.89
CA VAL A 218 -10.80 6.79 19.19
C VAL A 218 -11.96 6.45 20.13
N VAL A 219 -12.13 5.16 20.40
CA VAL A 219 -13.17 4.70 21.34
C VAL A 219 -12.71 4.96 22.79
N THR A 220 -13.53 5.69 23.53
CA THR A 220 -13.24 6.13 24.90
C THR A 220 -14.16 5.48 25.94
N ARG A 221 -15.23 4.80 25.50
CA ARG A 221 -16.12 3.99 26.34
C ARG A 221 -16.82 2.91 25.53
N PHE A 222 -16.98 1.73 26.13
CA PHE A 222 -17.74 0.59 25.63
C PHE A 222 -18.87 0.28 26.60
N ASP A 223 -20.11 0.21 26.12
CA ASP A 223 -21.24 -0.26 26.93
C ASP A 223 -21.69 -1.65 26.42
N MET A 224 -21.46 -2.70 27.21
CA MET A 224 -21.68 -4.10 26.86
C MET A 224 -22.83 -4.74 27.63
N ASN A 225 -23.57 -5.65 27.00
CA ASN A 225 -24.54 -6.49 27.69
C ASN A 225 -23.84 -7.43 28.68
N THR A 226 -24.33 -7.49 29.92
CA THR A 226 -23.85 -8.45 30.92
C THR A 226 -24.56 -9.79 30.79
N ILE A 227 -23.86 -10.85 31.17
CA ILE A 227 -24.32 -12.24 31.16
C ILE A 227 -24.34 -12.72 32.62
N PRO A 228 -25.44 -13.29 33.13
CA PRO A 228 -25.43 -13.96 34.42
C PRO A 228 -24.48 -15.16 34.39
N SER A 229 -23.43 -15.13 35.21
CA SER A 229 -22.45 -16.21 35.28
C SER A 229 -21.82 -16.24 36.67
N LYS A 230 -22.20 -17.23 37.47
CA LYS A 230 -21.61 -17.46 38.80
C LYS A 230 -20.42 -18.40 38.71
N LYS A 231 -20.61 -19.51 37.99
CA LYS A 231 -19.60 -20.50 37.69
C LYS A 231 -19.86 -21.12 36.33
N VAL A 232 -18.79 -21.61 35.74
CA VAL A 232 -18.76 -22.42 34.52
C VAL A 232 -18.01 -23.71 34.82
N TRP A 233 -18.28 -24.76 34.06
CA TRP A 233 -17.48 -25.98 34.09
C TRP A 233 -16.46 -25.91 32.97
N ALA A 234 -15.19 -25.62 33.31
CA ALA A 234 -14.17 -25.31 32.32
C ALA A 234 -12.75 -25.65 32.78
N GLY A 235 -11.85 -25.79 31.81
CA GLY A 235 -10.45 -26.16 32.03
C GLY A 235 -9.75 -26.59 30.75
N VAL A 236 -8.49 -26.97 30.90
CA VAL A 236 -7.65 -27.52 29.82
C VAL A 236 -7.52 -29.03 30.02
N TYR A 237 -7.77 -29.79 28.95
CA TYR A 237 -7.59 -31.23 28.91
C TYR A 237 -6.45 -31.57 27.95
N THR A 238 -5.42 -32.24 28.45
CA THR A 238 -4.17 -32.51 27.72
C THR A 238 -3.98 -34.00 27.49
N VAL A 239 -3.72 -34.41 26.26
CA VAL A 239 -3.49 -35.80 25.85
C VAL A 239 -2.08 -35.98 25.27
N ALA A 240 -1.54 -37.19 25.42
CA ALA A 240 -0.23 -37.54 24.90
C ALA A 240 -0.23 -37.72 23.36
N GLN A 241 0.97 -37.67 22.76
CA GLN A 241 1.20 -37.76 21.32
C GLN A 241 0.49 -38.94 20.65
N GLU A 242 0.47 -40.12 21.29
CA GLU A 242 -0.15 -41.33 20.73
C GLU A 242 -1.67 -41.22 20.54
N TYR A 243 -2.32 -40.21 21.14
CA TYR A 243 -3.74 -39.94 21.02
C TYR A 243 -4.05 -38.74 20.10
N LEU A 244 -3.04 -38.13 19.46
CA LEU A 244 -3.25 -36.99 18.57
C LEU A 244 -4.21 -37.29 17.41
N PRO A 245 -4.16 -38.46 16.72
CA PRO A 245 -5.14 -38.76 15.69
C PRO A 245 -6.59 -38.71 16.18
N GLN A 246 -6.86 -39.29 17.35
CA GLN A 246 -8.18 -39.29 17.98
C GLN A 246 -8.56 -37.91 18.52
N PHE A 247 -7.58 -37.11 18.95
CA PHE A 247 -7.79 -35.72 19.36
C PHE A 247 -8.24 -34.85 18.17
N LEU A 248 -7.59 -34.97 17.00
CA LEU A 248 -8.03 -34.27 15.78
C LEU A 248 -9.42 -34.73 15.32
N GLU A 249 -9.71 -36.04 15.45
CA GLU A 249 -11.05 -36.59 15.20
C GLU A 249 -12.10 -36.04 16.18
N ALA A 250 -11.75 -35.85 17.46
CA ALA A 250 -12.62 -35.24 18.45
C ALA A 250 -12.89 -33.76 18.13
N THR A 251 -11.88 -33.01 17.66
CA THR A 251 -12.05 -31.64 17.16
C THR A 251 -13.02 -31.56 16.00
N ALA A 252 -12.87 -32.43 15.00
CA ALA A 252 -13.79 -32.51 13.86
C ALA A 252 -15.21 -32.92 14.29
N ASN A 253 -15.32 -33.87 15.22
CA ASN A 253 -16.59 -34.36 15.73
C ASN A 253 -17.38 -33.23 16.41
N TYR A 254 -16.75 -32.51 17.35
CA TYR A 254 -17.37 -31.35 17.97
C TYR A 254 -17.75 -30.29 16.93
N SER A 255 -16.81 -29.92 16.06
CA SER A 255 -17.00 -28.84 15.08
C SER A 255 -18.15 -29.13 14.10
N SER A 256 -18.33 -30.39 13.70
CA SER A 256 -19.41 -30.80 12.78
C SER A 256 -20.80 -30.85 13.44
N ALA A 257 -20.87 -30.84 14.78
CA ALA A 257 -22.08 -31.12 15.54
C ALA A 257 -22.29 -30.15 16.72
N ILE A 258 -21.98 -28.86 16.51
CA ILE A 258 -22.18 -27.79 17.50
C ILE A 258 -23.69 -27.55 17.70
N THR A 259 -24.27 -28.30 18.61
CA THR A 259 -25.73 -28.33 18.87
C THR A 259 -26.10 -27.82 20.26
N ASP A 260 -25.11 -27.72 21.17
CA ASP A 260 -25.29 -27.19 22.51
C ASP A 260 -24.72 -25.76 22.60
N PRO A 261 -25.58 -24.72 22.77
CA PRO A 261 -25.13 -23.34 22.80
C PRO A 261 -24.25 -23.03 24.02
N LEU A 262 -24.29 -23.83 25.08
CA LEU A 262 -23.51 -23.60 26.31
C LEU A 262 -22.03 -23.99 26.17
N SER A 263 -21.67 -24.68 25.08
CA SER A 263 -20.33 -25.24 24.89
C SER A 263 -19.46 -24.38 23.98
N HIS A 264 -18.16 -24.37 24.21
CA HIS A 264 -17.13 -23.90 23.26
C HIS A 264 -15.81 -24.66 23.48
N ILE A 265 -15.00 -24.80 22.43
CA ILE A 265 -13.68 -25.44 22.50
C ILE A 265 -12.61 -24.60 21.80
N VAL A 266 -11.36 -24.73 22.26
CA VAL A 266 -10.16 -24.27 21.54
C VAL A 266 -9.10 -25.37 21.64
N PRO A 267 -9.09 -26.34 20.71
CA PRO A 267 -8.06 -27.35 20.63
C PRO A 267 -6.79 -26.80 20.00
N ALA A 268 -5.66 -27.30 20.49
CA ALA A 268 -4.32 -26.90 20.14
C ALA A 268 -3.42 -28.14 20.00
N VAL A 269 -2.50 -28.14 19.05
CA VAL A 269 -1.35 -29.06 19.05
C VAL A 269 -0.10 -28.26 19.36
N ILE A 270 0.68 -28.74 20.33
CA ILE A 270 1.85 -28.05 20.87
C ILE A 270 3.07 -28.98 20.80
N PRO A 271 4.12 -28.64 20.04
CA PRO A 271 5.41 -29.31 20.13
C PRO A 271 6.09 -29.03 21.47
N ALA A 272 6.70 -30.06 22.05
CA ALA A 272 7.56 -29.99 23.21
C ALA A 272 8.93 -30.57 22.83
N ALA A 273 9.93 -29.68 22.73
CA ALA A 273 11.31 -30.06 22.46
C ALA A 273 12.00 -30.51 23.75
N ASN A 274 12.74 -31.62 23.68
CA ASN A 274 13.61 -32.12 24.75
C ASN A 274 14.98 -32.45 24.16
N GLY A 275 15.87 -31.45 24.13
CA GLY A 275 17.11 -31.53 23.36
C GLY A 275 16.82 -31.59 21.86
N SER A 276 17.32 -32.61 21.17
CA SER A 276 17.09 -32.80 19.72
C SER A 276 15.81 -33.58 19.39
N GLU A 277 15.09 -34.11 20.38
CA GLU A 277 13.83 -34.81 20.17
C GLU A 277 12.66 -33.84 20.31
N ILE A 278 11.74 -33.86 19.34
CA ILE A 278 10.49 -33.09 19.39
C ILE A 278 9.35 -34.08 19.61
N SER A 279 8.64 -33.90 20.70
CA SER A 279 7.38 -34.60 21.00
C SER A 279 6.20 -33.64 20.81
N TYR A 280 4.97 -34.14 20.78
CA TYR A 280 3.78 -33.33 20.59
C TYR A 280 2.71 -33.68 21.63
N VAL A 281 1.95 -32.69 22.06
CA VAL A 281 0.77 -32.88 22.92
C VAL A 281 -0.45 -32.22 22.30
N GLY A 282 -1.62 -32.82 22.52
CA GLY A 282 -2.90 -32.21 22.20
C GLY A 282 -3.46 -31.57 23.46
N ALA A 283 -3.72 -30.27 23.45
CA ALA A 283 -4.34 -29.55 24.56
C ALA A 283 -5.64 -28.91 24.08
N VAL A 284 -6.73 -29.08 24.82
CA VAL A 284 -8.01 -28.45 24.47
C VAL A 284 -8.57 -27.67 25.63
N ILE A 285 -8.86 -26.40 25.39
CA ILE A 285 -9.74 -25.62 26.27
C ILE A 285 -11.16 -26.13 26.06
N LEU A 286 -11.79 -26.62 27.13
CA LEU A 286 -13.20 -27.00 27.13
C LEU A 286 -13.95 -26.02 28.04
N PHE A 287 -14.99 -25.39 27.49
CA PHE A 287 -15.82 -24.42 28.19
C PHE A 287 -17.28 -24.84 28.15
N TYR A 288 -17.92 -24.95 29.31
CA TYR A 288 -19.36 -25.19 29.42
C TYR A 288 -20.01 -24.24 30.42
N ASP A 289 -20.98 -23.46 29.96
CA ASP A 289 -21.70 -22.48 30.78
C ASP A 289 -22.74 -23.15 31.70
N SER A 290 -22.24 -23.82 32.74
CA SER A 290 -23.05 -24.45 33.78
C SER A 290 -22.35 -24.41 35.13
N ASP A 291 -23.15 -24.16 36.17
CA ASP A 291 -22.72 -24.23 37.58
C ASP A 291 -23.08 -25.55 38.25
N THR A 292 -23.66 -26.50 37.50
CA THR A 292 -24.20 -27.77 38.03
C THR A 292 -23.87 -28.99 37.18
N LEU A 293 -23.77 -28.87 35.86
CA LEU A 293 -23.43 -29.99 34.98
C LEU A 293 -21.92 -30.15 34.88
N THR A 294 -21.43 -31.35 35.17
CA THR A 294 -20.06 -31.78 34.89
C THR A 294 -20.07 -32.79 33.75
N TYR A 295 -18.97 -32.87 32.97
CA TYR A 295 -18.81 -33.81 31.86
C TYR A 295 -19.98 -33.77 30.84
N PRO A 296 -20.23 -32.61 30.22
CA PRO A 296 -21.25 -32.50 29.20
C PRO A 296 -20.91 -33.44 28.03
N ARG A 297 -21.94 -34.11 27.50
CA ARG A 297 -21.78 -35.16 26.49
C ARG A 297 -21.10 -34.67 25.20
N CYS A 298 -21.22 -33.38 24.87
CA CYS A 298 -20.54 -32.79 23.72
C CYS A 298 -19.01 -32.85 23.81
N PHE A 299 -18.43 -33.06 25.00
CA PHE A 299 -16.98 -33.20 25.22
C PHE A 299 -16.53 -34.64 25.47
N GLU A 300 -17.44 -35.62 25.35
CA GLU A 300 -17.13 -37.05 25.58
C GLU A 300 -15.98 -37.54 24.67
N ALA A 301 -15.92 -37.06 23.42
CA ALA A 301 -14.86 -37.42 22.48
C ALA A 301 -13.45 -37.01 22.95
N PHE A 302 -13.32 -35.92 23.71
CA PHE A 302 -12.05 -35.51 24.32
C PHE A 302 -11.83 -36.18 25.67
N THR A 303 -12.83 -36.13 26.55
CA THR A 303 -12.73 -36.60 27.94
C THR A 303 -12.64 -38.12 28.09
N SER A 304 -12.95 -38.88 27.03
CA SER A 304 -12.73 -40.33 26.99
C SER A 304 -11.30 -40.73 26.62
N LEU A 305 -10.49 -39.81 26.08
CA LEU A 305 -9.08 -40.05 25.80
C LEU A 305 -8.27 -40.02 27.11
N PRO A 306 -7.28 -40.91 27.29
CA PRO A 306 -6.37 -40.82 28.44
C PRO A 306 -5.64 -39.48 28.46
N ASN A 307 -5.77 -38.75 29.58
CA ASN A 307 -5.08 -37.48 29.76
C ASN A 307 -3.76 -37.63 30.50
N ILE A 308 -2.87 -36.68 30.22
CA ILE A 308 -1.64 -36.41 30.95
C ILE A 308 -1.73 -35.10 31.76
N GLY A 309 -2.81 -34.34 31.59
CA GLY A 309 -3.14 -33.15 32.36
C GLY A 309 -4.63 -32.81 32.24
N ASN A 310 -5.26 -32.41 33.34
CA ASN A 310 -6.68 -32.06 33.36
C ASN A 310 -6.97 -31.05 34.47
N THR A 311 -7.43 -29.85 34.09
CA THR A 311 -7.82 -28.80 35.03
C THR A 311 -9.34 -28.55 35.07
N LEU A 312 -10.16 -29.42 34.48
CA LEU A 312 -11.62 -29.25 34.42
C LEU A 312 -12.25 -29.23 35.81
N ASP A 313 -12.87 -28.10 36.16
CA ASP A 313 -13.62 -27.92 37.41
C ASP A 313 -14.65 -26.78 37.27
N PHE A 314 -15.46 -26.57 38.30
CA PHE A 314 -16.32 -25.40 38.41
C PHE A 314 -15.54 -24.16 38.81
N LYS A 315 -15.36 -23.25 37.85
CA LYS A 315 -14.56 -22.02 37.98
C LYS A 315 -15.42 -20.79 37.77
N THR A 316 -15.01 -19.67 38.34
CA THR A 316 -15.51 -18.38 37.84
C THR A 316 -14.80 -18.03 36.54
N ILE A 317 -15.34 -17.09 35.76
CA ILE A 317 -14.65 -16.63 34.54
C ILE A 317 -13.32 -15.96 34.87
N ASP A 318 -13.23 -15.28 36.01
CA ASP A 318 -11.96 -14.73 36.52
C ASP A 318 -10.91 -15.83 36.77
N ASP A 319 -11.26 -16.84 37.58
CA ASP A 319 -10.36 -17.97 37.86
C ASP A 319 -9.89 -18.64 36.56
N PHE A 320 -10.81 -18.81 35.60
CA PHE A 320 -10.51 -19.52 34.36
C PHE A 320 -9.64 -18.71 33.40
N THR A 321 -9.90 -17.40 33.26
CA THR A 321 -9.09 -16.52 32.41
C THR A 321 -7.73 -16.17 33.02
N THR A 322 -7.63 -16.26 34.35
CA THR A 322 -6.35 -16.25 35.07
C THR A 322 -5.56 -17.53 34.78
N GLU A 323 -6.19 -18.71 34.82
CA GLU A 323 -5.54 -19.98 34.47
C GLU A 323 -5.02 -19.99 33.03
N THR A 324 -5.87 -19.68 32.06
CA THR A 324 -5.46 -19.66 30.64
C THR A 324 -4.45 -18.53 30.36
N GLY A 325 -4.56 -17.41 31.09
CA GLY A 325 -3.62 -16.29 31.00
C GLY A 325 -2.19 -16.62 31.43
N THR A 326 -1.96 -17.74 32.14
CA THR A 326 -0.59 -18.20 32.48
C THR A 326 0.25 -18.59 31.26
N ALA A 327 -0.39 -18.83 30.11
CA ALA A 327 0.29 -19.07 28.85
C ALA A 327 0.93 -17.82 28.24
N VAL A 328 0.50 -16.61 28.65
CA VAL A 328 1.04 -15.36 28.11
C VAL A 328 2.37 -15.03 28.79
N VAL A 329 3.45 -15.03 28.03
CA VAL A 329 4.80 -14.67 28.51
C VAL A 329 5.03 -13.17 28.33
N PRO A 330 5.29 -12.40 29.40
CA PRO A 330 5.62 -10.98 29.26
C PRO A 330 6.96 -10.78 28.53
N GLN A 331 7.09 -9.69 27.79
CA GLN A 331 8.33 -9.29 27.12
C GLN A 331 8.89 -10.37 26.19
N ILE A 332 8.02 -11.00 25.39
CA ILE A 332 8.39 -12.01 24.39
C ILE A 332 8.17 -11.45 22.98
N ASN A 333 8.90 -11.94 21.98
CA ASN A 333 8.48 -11.77 20.61
C ASN A 333 7.35 -12.76 20.33
N ASP A 334 6.25 -12.27 19.79
CA ASP A 334 5.03 -13.04 19.53
C ASP A 334 4.46 -12.64 18.17
N VAL A 335 3.98 -13.62 17.41
CA VAL A 335 3.21 -13.43 16.17
C VAL A 335 2.09 -14.48 16.07
N PHE A 336 0.91 -13.99 15.68
CA PHE A 336 -0.23 -14.81 15.29
C PHE A 336 -0.41 -14.73 13.78
N VAL A 337 -0.67 -15.86 13.13
CA VAL A 337 -1.11 -15.92 11.74
C VAL A 337 -2.45 -16.63 11.65
N SER A 338 -3.43 -15.98 11.04
CA SER A 338 -4.80 -16.50 10.96
C SER A 338 -5.03 -17.23 9.65
N GLY A 339 -5.88 -18.25 9.65
CA GLY A 339 -6.50 -18.72 8.42
C GLY A 339 -7.80 -19.44 8.69
N THR A 340 -8.54 -19.78 7.63
CA THR A 340 -9.85 -20.43 7.79
C THR A 340 -10.09 -21.51 6.75
N VAL A 341 -10.65 -22.63 7.22
CA VAL A 341 -11.33 -23.60 6.35
C VAL A 341 -12.81 -23.63 6.65
N VAL A 342 -13.62 -23.87 5.62
CA VAL A 342 -15.08 -24.03 5.74
C VAL A 342 -15.48 -25.46 5.43
N GLY A 343 -16.35 -26.02 6.28
CA GLY A 343 -16.85 -27.39 6.11
C GLY A 343 -18.29 -27.55 6.58
N LYS A 344 -19.06 -28.41 5.90
CA LYS A 344 -20.44 -28.76 6.26
C LYS A 344 -20.57 -30.14 6.90
N THR A 345 -19.56 -30.98 6.71
CA THR A 345 -19.55 -32.36 7.20
C THR A 345 -18.34 -32.62 8.07
N TYR A 346 -18.45 -33.67 8.89
CA TYR A 346 -17.34 -34.21 9.67
C TYR A 346 -16.10 -34.47 8.80
N ASP A 347 -16.27 -35.16 7.66
CA ASP A 347 -15.15 -35.52 6.78
C ASP A 347 -14.42 -34.30 6.22
N GLN A 348 -15.15 -33.25 5.83
CA GLN A 348 -14.56 -32.00 5.34
C GLN A 348 -13.76 -31.28 6.43
N LEU A 349 -14.32 -31.19 7.64
CA LEU A 349 -13.65 -30.54 8.76
C LEU A 349 -12.42 -31.32 9.21
N LEU A 350 -12.52 -32.66 9.30
CA LEU A 350 -11.38 -33.52 9.63
C LEU A 350 -10.28 -33.42 8.57
N GLN A 351 -10.64 -33.41 7.28
CA GLN A 351 -9.68 -33.21 6.20
C GLN A 351 -8.97 -31.86 6.32
N GLY A 352 -9.72 -30.78 6.56
CA GLY A 352 -9.14 -29.45 6.76
C GLY A 352 -8.17 -29.40 7.94
N ILE A 353 -8.58 -29.94 9.11
CA ILE A 353 -7.75 -30.04 10.31
C ILE A 353 -6.46 -30.80 10.02
N ARG A 354 -6.53 -31.96 9.36
CA ARG A 354 -5.34 -32.76 9.01
C ARG A 354 -4.42 -32.02 8.05
N ILE A 355 -4.95 -31.40 7.00
CA ILE A 355 -4.13 -30.62 6.06
C ILE A 355 -3.39 -29.51 6.81
N ILE A 356 -4.08 -28.73 7.65
CA ILE A 356 -3.49 -27.63 8.42
C ILE A 356 -2.41 -28.17 9.38
N ASN A 357 -2.76 -29.18 10.19
CA ASN A 357 -1.86 -29.81 11.15
C ASN A 357 -0.60 -30.37 10.49
N ASP A 358 -0.79 -31.23 9.49
CA ASP A 358 0.31 -31.97 8.87
C ASP A 358 1.23 -30.99 8.12
N THR A 359 0.67 -30.03 7.37
CA THR A 359 1.48 -29.04 6.63
C THR A 359 2.31 -28.16 7.58
N PHE A 360 1.71 -27.69 8.68
CA PHE A 360 2.40 -26.85 9.66
C PHE A 360 3.54 -27.61 10.35
N PHE A 361 3.27 -28.81 10.86
CA PHE A 361 4.27 -29.59 11.59
C PHE A 361 5.30 -30.29 10.71
N ASP A 362 4.99 -30.57 9.43
CA ASP A 362 5.97 -31.03 8.45
C ASP A 362 6.98 -29.93 8.07
N ALA A 363 6.58 -28.66 8.16
CA ALA A 363 7.45 -27.50 7.92
C ALA A 363 8.32 -27.16 9.14
N LEU A 364 7.92 -27.57 10.35
CA LEU A 364 8.57 -27.21 11.61
C LEU A 364 10.07 -27.59 11.71
N PRO A 365 10.54 -28.74 11.19
CA PRO A 365 11.97 -29.06 11.21
C PRO A 365 12.87 -28.04 10.50
N ALA A 366 12.34 -27.31 9.51
CA ALA A 366 13.09 -26.26 8.81
C ALA A 366 13.32 -25.04 9.70
N LEU A 367 12.35 -24.69 10.57
CA LEU A 367 12.50 -23.63 11.55
C LEU A 367 13.55 -24.01 12.61
N TYR A 368 13.47 -25.22 13.17
CA TYR A 368 14.43 -25.68 14.18
C TYR A 368 15.86 -25.86 13.65
N ALA A 369 16.06 -25.89 12.33
CA ALA A 369 17.38 -25.89 11.73
C ALA A 369 18.08 -24.51 11.81
N VAL A 370 17.33 -23.44 12.04
CA VAL A 370 17.83 -22.04 12.06
C VAL A 370 17.55 -21.33 13.39
N VAL A 371 16.46 -21.67 14.07
CA VAL A 371 16.13 -21.17 15.42
C VAL A 371 16.27 -22.33 16.41
N PRO A 372 17.19 -22.24 17.38
CA PRO A 372 17.40 -23.32 18.32
C PRO A 372 16.17 -23.46 19.26
N PRO A 373 15.80 -24.68 19.71
CA PRO A 373 14.63 -24.87 20.55
C PRO A 373 14.61 -24.05 21.83
N GLU A 374 15.78 -23.74 22.42
CA GLU A 374 15.90 -22.88 23.60
C GLU A 374 15.54 -21.41 23.35
N ALA A 375 15.53 -20.96 22.09
CA ALA A 375 15.10 -19.62 21.71
C ALA A 375 13.59 -19.55 21.44
N ILE A 376 12.88 -20.67 21.43
CA ILE A 376 11.42 -20.73 21.27
C ILE A 376 10.75 -20.82 22.64
N SER A 377 9.81 -19.91 22.91
CA SER A 377 8.94 -19.97 24.09
C SER A 377 7.79 -20.94 23.84
N VAL A 378 7.04 -20.71 22.75
CA VAL A 378 5.93 -21.57 22.35
C VAL A 378 5.83 -21.64 20.83
N ILE A 379 5.45 -22.81 20.34
CA ILE A 379 4.87 -22.97 19.00
C ILE A 379 3.55 -23.69 19.22
N GLN A 380 2.49 -23.22 18.60
CA GLN A 380 1.16 -23.80 18.78
C GLN A 380 0.31 -23.59 17.52
N LEU A 381 -0.56 -24.56 17.26
CA LEU A 381 -1.56 -24.48 16.20
C LEU A 381 -2.95 -24.71 16.79
N ASP A 382 -3.77 -23.67 16.76
CA ASP A 382 -5.10 -23.63 17.39
C ASP A 382 -6.23 -23.73 16.37
N TRP A 383 -7.37 -24.29 16.76
CA TRP A 383 -8.61 -24.21 15.99
C TRP A 383 -9.77 -23.63 16.80
N GLN A 384 -10.59 -22.82 16.15
CA GLN A 384 -11.66 -22.04 16.75
C GLN A 384 -12.93 -22.22 15.91
N PRO A 385 -13.77 -23.22 16.22
CA PRO A 385 -14.95 -23.52 15.40
C PRO A 385 -16.07 -22.51 15.62
N ILE A 386 -16.50 -21.86 14.54
CA ILE A 386 -17.60 -20.89 14.48
C ILE A 386 -18.73 -21.52 13.65
N GLY A 387 -19.72 -22.06 14.36
CA GLY A 387 -20.85 -22.78 13.77
C GLY A 387 -22.14 -21.95 13.64
N SER A 388 -23.21 -22.64 13.25
CA SER A 388 -24.53 -22.03 13.05
C SER A 388 -25.12 -21.39 14.30
N LEU A 389 -24.89 -21.96 15.49
CA LEU A 389 -25.34 -21.36 16.75
C LEU A 389 -24.68 -20.00 17.00
N TRP A 390 -23.37 -19.89 16.77
CA TRP A 390 -22.64 -18.63 16.89
C TRP A 390 -23.16 -17.57 15.93
N MET A 391 -23.33 -17.94 14.65
CA MET A 391 -23.85 -17.02 13.64
C MET A 391 -25.31 -16.62 13.90
N ALA A 392 -26.13 -17.55 14.39
CA ALA A 392 -27.49 -17.27 14.80
C ALA A 392 -27.53 -16.31 16.00
N ALA A 393 -26.68 -16.51 17.01
CA ALA A 393 -26.56 -15.61 18.15
C ALA A 393 -26.09 -14.21 17.72
N SER A 394 -25.07 -14.14 16.87
CA SER A 394 -24.56 -12.90 16.26
C SER A 394 -25.67 -12.13 15.53
N ALA A 395 -26.47 -12.82 14.72
CA ALA A 395 -27.61 -12.23 14.02
C ALA A 395 -28.77 -11.83 14.94
N ALA A 396 -29.05 -12.63 15.98
CA ALA A 396 -30.20 -12.46 16.87
C ALA A 396 -30.00 -11.38 17.94
N ASN A 397 -28.75 -11.05 18.29
CA ASN A 397 -28.44 -10.06 19.34
C ASN A 397 -29.03 -8.67 19.10
N GLY A 398 -29.48 -8.37 17.88
CA GLY A 398 -30.32 -7.20 17.64
C GLY A 398 -29.61 -5.87 17.83
N VAL A 399 -28.28 -5.84 17.91
CA VAL A 399 -27.43 -4.65 18.09
C VAL A 399 -26.71 -4.22 16.80
N GLY A 400 -27.38 -4.26 15.65
CA GLY A 400 -26.89 -3.61 14.41
C GLY A 400 -25.97 -4.43 13.50
N GLY A 401 -25.57 -5.65 13.91
CA GLY A 401 -24.66 -6.54 13.16
C GLY A 401 -23.20 -6.12 13.27
N ASN A 402 -22.28 -6.87 12.63
CA ASN A 402 -20.85 -6.63 12.63
C ASN A 402 -20.25 -6.69 11.21
N ALA A 403 -18.98 -6.28 11.07
CA ALA A 403 -18.28 -6.16 9.81
C ALA A 403 -17.50 -7.44 9.39
N LEU A 404 -17.64 -8.54 10.13
CA LEU A 404 -16.88 -9.79 9.88
C LEU A 404 -17.36 -10.54 8.63
N GLY A 405 -18.60 -10.30 8.20
CA GLY A 405 -19.08 -10.75 6.88
C GLY A 405 -19.24 -12.26 6.71
N LEU A 406 -19.35 -13.02 7.80
CA LEU A 406 -19.52 -14.48 7.74
C LEU A 406 -20.86 -14.88 7.13
N ASP A 407 -20.81 -15.77 6.13
CA ASP A 407 -21.97 -16.34 5.45
C ASP A 407 -22.36 -17.69 6.10
N PRO A 408 -23.51 -17.79 6.77
CA PRO A 408 -23.95 -19.02 7.43
C PRO A 408 -24.22 -20.17 6.47
N GLU A 409 -24.42 -19.90 5.18
CA GLU A 409 -24.68 -20.94 4.17
C GLU A 409 -23.42 -21.73 3.81
N LYS A 410 -22.22 -21.24 4.14
CA LYS A 410 -20.95 -21.97 3.90
C LYS A 410 -20.73 -23.14 4.86
N GLY A 411 -21.35 -23.11 6.03
CA GLY A 411 -21.18 -24.15 7.07
C GLY A 411 -20.40 -23.63 8.27
N VAL A 412 -19.55 -24.48 8.84
CA VAL A 412 -18.72 -24.14 9.99
C VAL A 412 -17.44 -23.48 9.48
N TYR A 413 -17.14 -22.29 9.98
CA TYR A 413 -15.84 -21.65 9.80
C TYR A 413 -14.92 -22.18 10.90
N LEU A 414 -13.91 -22.94 10.51
CA LEU A 414 -12.86 -23.38 11.41
C LEU A 414 -11.68 -22.43 11.24
N ALA A 415 -11.71 -21.33 11.98
CA ALA A 415 -10.59 -20.40 12.05
C ALA A 415 -9.44 -21.08 12.80
N TYR A 416 -8.22 -20.98 12.28
CA TYR A 416 -7.02 -21.45 12.96
C TYR A 416 -6.05 -20.30 13.19
N ALA A 417 -5.20 -20.46 14.21
CA ALA A 417 -4.11 -19.55 14.50
C ALA A 417 -2.80 -20.33 14.58
N GLU A 418 -1.82 -19.92 13.78
CA GLU A 418 -0.42 -20.29 13.92
C GLU A 418 0.19 -19.33 14.94
N VAL A 419 0.70 -19.85 16.05
CA VAL A 419 1.28 -19.05 17.14
C VAL A 419 2.75 -19.43 17.27
N VAL A 420 3.62 -18.42 17.21
CA VAL A 420 5.06 -18.60 17.43
C VAL A 420 5.55 -17.50 18.36
N GLU A 421 6.10 -17.90 19.50
CA GLU A 421 6.77 -17.00 20.44
C GLU A 421 8.25 -17.37 20.57
N TRP A 422 9.12 -16.37 20.54
CA TRP A 422 10.56 -16.56 20.63
C TRP A 422 11.25 -15.46 21.44
N PHE A 423 12.44 -15.77 21.92
CA PHE A 423 13.33 -14.83 22.58
C PHE A 423 14.30 -14.23 21.56
N ASP A 424 14.74 -13.00 21.84
CA ASP A 424 15.76 -12.26 21.09
C ASP A 424 15.38 -11.90 19.64
N SER A 425 15.72 -10.68 19.23
CA SER A 425 15.39 -10.16 17.89
C SER A 425 16.26 -10.72 16.77
N GLU A 426 17.26 -11.54 17.07
CA GLU A 426 18.14 -12.14 16.06
C GLU A 426 17.42 -13.17 15.17
N TYR A 427 16.29 -13.72 15.63
CA TYR A 427 15.51 -14.73 14.93
C TYR A 427 14.28 -14.18 14.19
N ASP A 428 13.99 -12.88 14.31
CA ASP A 428 12.77 -12.25 13.77
C ASP A 428 12.58 -12.57 12.27
N GLU A 429 13.62 -12.33 11.46
CA GLU A 429 13.57 -12.57 10.01
C GLU A 429 13.36 -14.04 9.66
N ALA A 430 13.96 -14.95 10.43
CA ALA A 430 13.85 -16.40 10.19
C ALA A 430 12.46 -16.93 10.52
N VAL A 431 11.89 -16.49 11.65
CA VAL A 431 10.53 -16.84 12.08
C VAL A 431 9.51 -16.28 11.09
N GLU A 432 9.62 -15.00 10.71
CA GLU A 432 8.70 -14.36 9.77
C GLU A 432 8.73 -15.05 8.40
N ALA A 433 9.92 -15.32 7.85
CA ALA A 433 10.05 -16.00 6.56
C ALA A 433 9.46 -17.42 6.58
N TRP A 434 9.68 -18.16 7.67
CA TRP A 434 9.12 -19.50 7.85
C TRP A 434 7.59 -19.45 7.91
N LEU A 435 7.02 -18.56 8.73
CA LEU A 435 5.57 -18.39 8.84
C LEU A 435 4.92 -18.06 7.52
N ILE A 436 5.42 -17.05 6.80
CA ILE A 436 4.90 -16.67 5.48
C ILE A 436 4.86 -17.89 4.55
N SER A 437 5.96 -18.66 4.49
CA SER A 437 6.05 -19.83 3.63
C SER A 437 5.08 -20.96 4.04
N THR A 438 4.94 -21.21 5.34
CA THR A 438 4.10 -22.25 5.91
C THR A 438 2.62 -21.92 5.74
N THR A 439 2.21 -20.69 6.03
CA THR A 439 0.83 -20.21 5.83
C THR A 439 0.41 -20.28 4.37
N TYR A 440 1.29 -19.93 3.42
CA TYR A 440 1.00 -20.11 1.99
C TYR A 440 0.89 -21.58 1.59
N ALA A 441 1.71 -22.47 2.16
CA ALA A 441 1.59 -23.89 1.92
C ALA A 441 0.25 -24.45 2.42
N ILE A 442 -0.17 -24.07 3.65
CA ILE A 442 -1.47 -24.44 4.22
C ILE A 442 -2.61 -23.90 3.34
N SER A 443 -2.53 -22.63 2.94
CA SER A 443 -3.54 -21.98 2.09
C SER A 443 -3.68 -22.70 0.74
N ASN A 444 -2.56 -23.03 0.08
CA ASN A 444 -2.57 -23.76 -1.18
C ASN A 444 -3.14 -25.18 -1.02
N ALA A 445 -2.77 -25.89 0.04
CA ALA A 445 -3.24 -27.25 0.28
C ALA A 445 -4.74 -27.30 0.60
N THR A 446 -5.23 -26.37 1.44
CA THR A 446 -6.66 -26.24 1.76
C THR A 446 -7.47 -25.75 0.56
N GLN A 447 -6.90 -24.90 -0.30
CA GLN A 447 -7.53 -24.48 -1.55
C GLN A 447 -7.64 -25.63 -2.55
N ALA A 448 -6.59 -26.45 -2.70
CA ALA A 448 -6.60 -27.64 -3.53
C ALA A 448 -7.64 -28.67 -3.06
N ALA A 449 -7.89 -28.74 -1.74
CA ALA A 449 -8.94 -29.56 -1.16
C ALA A 449 -10.36 -28.96 -1.29
N GLY A 450 -10.49 -27.71 -1.78
CA GLY A 450 -11.76 -27.00 -1.89
C GLY A 450 -12.37 -26.58 -0.54
N LEU A 451 -11.53 -26.43 0.50
CA LEU A 451 -11.94 -26.11 1.87
C LEU A 451 -11.54 -24.70 2.32
N TYR A 452 -10.60 -24.06 1.60
CA TYR A 452 -10.10 -22.72 1.92
C TYR A 452 -11.21 -21.64 1.89
N ASP A 453 -11.16 -20.73 2.86
CA ASP A 453 -11.94 -19.49 2.86
C ASP A 453 -11.04 -18.26 3.08
N HIS A 454 -11.42 -17.12 2.50
CA HIS A 454 -10.64 -15.88 2.59
C HIS A 454 -10.79 -15.15 3.93
N PHE A 455 -11.69 -15.60 4.81
CA PHE A 455 -11.85 -15.00 6.12
C PHE A 455 -10.60 -15.23 6.98
N ASN A 456 -9.86 -14.16 7.26
CA ASN A 456 -8.82 -14.14 8.29
C ASN A 456 -9.38 -13.39 9.49
N TYR A 457 -9.35 -14.03 10.67
CA TYR A 457 -9.83 -13.37 11.87
C TYR A 457 -8.82 -12.30 12.30
N MET A 458 -9.25 -11.04 12.25
CA MET A 458 -8.41 -9.86 12.50
C MET A 458 -7.60 -9.93 13.79
N GLY A 459 -8.18 -10.50 14.86
CA GLY A 459 -7.52 -10.57 16.16
C GLY A 459 -6.26 -11.45 16.17
N ASP A 460 -6.16 -12.41 15.24
CA ASP A 460 -5.06 -13.37 15.14
C ASP A 460 -4.29 -13.20 13.81
N ALA A 461 -4.53 -12.12 13.06
CA ALA A 461 -3.93 -11.92 11.74
C ALA A 461 -2.58 -11.21 11.82
N ALA A 462 -1.58 -11.72 11.09
CA ALA A 462 -0.27 -11.07 10.99
C ALA A 462 -0.30 -9.86 10.05
N GLY A 463 0.68 -8.97 10.17
CA GLY A 463 0.80 -7.75 9.34
C GLY A 463 0.88 -8.01 7.83
N PHE A 464 1.31 -9.19 7.40
CA PHE A 464 1.33 -9.57 5.98
C PHE A 464 -0.01 -10.11 5.44
N GLN A 465 -1.03 -10.28 6.31
CA GLN A 465 -2.31 -10.88 5.93
C GLN A 465 -3.38 -9.83 5.64
N ALA A 466 -4.01 -9.96 4.47
CA ALA A 466 -5.22 -9.21 4.20
C ALA A 466 -6.40 -9.79 5.00
N VAL A 467 -6.98 -8.96 5.88
CA VAL A 467 -8.18 -9.30 6.66
C VAL A 467 -9.47 -9.11 5.86
N TYR A 468 -9.45 -8.21 4.87
CA TYR A 468 -10.59 -7.95 3.98
C TYR A 468 -10.25 -8.24 2.50
N PRO A 469 -11.19 -8.85 1.75
CA PRO A 469 -11.02 -9.05 0.31
C PRO A 469 -10.78 -7.71 -0.40
N GLY A 470 -9.66 -7.59 -1.13
CA GLY A 470 -9.23 -6.36 -1.80
C GLY A 470 -8.07 -5.61 -1.13
N CYS A 471 -7.70 -5.95 0.12
CA CYS A 471 -6.53 -5.36 0.80
C CYS A 471 -5.21 -6.13 0.57
N GLN A 472 -5.16 -7.12 -0.33
CA GLN A 472 -3.96 -7.95 -0.58
C GLN A 472 -2.74 -7.20 -1.16
N TYR A 473 -2.83 -5.89 -1.44
CA TYR A 473 -1.81 -5.13 -2.17
C TYR A 473 -1.67 -3.66 -1.76
N LEU A 474 -2.04 -3.27 -0.53
CA LEU A 474 -2.11 -1.86 -0.14
C LEU A 474 -1.54 -1.61 1.26
N ASP A 475 -0.63 -0.63 1.39
CA ASP A 475 -0.18 -0.10 2.68
C ASP A 475 -1.39 0.34 3.55
N ASP A 476 -1.27 0.23 4.87
CA ASP A 476 -2.32 0.35 5.90
C ASP A 476 -3.31 1.52 5.71
N ALA A 477 -2.87 2.66 5.17
CA ALA A 477 -3.71 3.84 4.96
C ALA A 477 -4.80 3.65 3.86
N ASN A 478 -4.58 2.77 2.89
CA ASN A 478 -5.50 2.53 1.77
C ASN A 478 -6.53 1.41 2.07
N CYS A 479 -6.28 0.54 3.05
CA CYS A 479 -7.26 -0.48 3.45
C CYS A 479 -8.48 0.15 4.15
N ALA A 480 -8.30 1.26 4.89
CA ALA A 480 -9.42 2.04 5.44
C ALA A 480 -10.37 2.59 4.35
N VAL A 481 -9.83 2.90 3.17
CA VAL A 481 -10.61 3.41 2.03
C VAL A 481 -11.42 2.29 1.37
N GLU A 482 -10.84 1.12 1.10
CA GLU A 482 -11.56 -0.04 0.55
C GLU A 482 -12.59 -0.64 1.54
N PHE A 483 -12.30 -0.61 2.85
CA PHE A 483 -13.29 -0.97 3.88
C PHE A 483 -14.54 -0.09 3.81
N VAL A 484 -14.39 1.22 3.59
CA VAL A 484 -15.53 2.13 3.39
C VAL A 484 -16.36 1.71 2.17
N TYR A 485 -15.75 1.16 1.12
CA TYR A 485 -16.48 0.67 -0.07
C TYR A 485 -17.20 -0.67 0.15
N ALA A 486 -16.60 -1.62 0.87
CA ALA A 486 -17.28 -2.87 1.25
C ALA A 486 -18.44 -2.61 2.23
N ALA A 487 -18.23 -1.71 3.20
CA ALA A 487 -19.26 -1.20 4.09
C ALA A 487 -20.41 -0.51 3.35
N LEU A 488 -20.09 0.33 2.36
CA LEU A 488 -21.06 1.02 1.51
C LEU A 488 -21.93 0.03 0.71
N GLY A 489 -21.37 -1.10 0.25
CA GLY A 489 -22.13 -2.16 -0.40
C GLY A 489 -23.24 -2.73 0.50
N GLN A 490 -22.95 -2.93 1.78
CA GLN A 490 -23.93 -3.39 2.76
C GLN A 490 -24.91 -2.29 3.19
N VAL A 491 -24.48 -1.03 3.24
CA VAL A 491 -25.34 0.15 3.47
C VAL A 491 -26.37 0.30 2.36
N VAL A 492 -25.99 0.13 1.09
CA VAL A 492 -26.91 0.17 -0.07
C VAL A 492 -27.95 -0.95 0.01
N ALA A 493 -27.55 -2.16 0.42
CA ALA A 493 -28.47 -3.28 0.63
C ALA A 493 -29.50 -3.00 1.75
N ARG A 494 -29.08 -2.36 2.85
CA ARG A 494 -29.96 -1.95 3.95
C ARG A 494 -30.90 -0.80 3.56
N LEU A 495 -30.45 0.13 2.69
CA LEU A 495 -31.29 1.21 2.16
C LEU A 495 -32.38 0.68 1.21
N LYS A 496 -32.08 -0.36 0.41
CA LYS A 496 -33.07 -1.13 -0.36
C LYS A 496 -34.13 -1.77 0.54
N ALA A 497 -33.71 -2.46 1.61
CA ALA A 497 -34.62 -3.13 2.53
C ALA A 497 -35.56 -2.18 3.30
N LYS A 498 -35.15 -0.92 3.51
CA LYS A 498 -35.97 0.11 4.18
C LYS A 498 -36.93 0.86 3.23
N GLY A 499 -36.99 0.53 1.93
CA GLY A 499 -37.90 1.14 0.97
C GLY A 499 -37.62 2.62 0.65
N VAL A 500 -36.43 3.12 1.03
CA VAL A 500 -35.98 4.51 0.82
C VAL A 500 -35.21 4.65 -0.49
N TYR A 501 -35.06 3.55 -1.25
CA TYR A 501 -34.22 3.44 -2.43
C TYR A 501 -35.01 2.77 -3.57
N ASP A 502 -35.17 3.48 -4.70
CA ASP A 502 -35.92 3.05 -5.89
C ASP A 502 -34.95 2.48 -6.95
N GLU A 503 -35.27 1.29 -7.48
CA GLU A 503 -34.46 0.52 -8.42
C GLU A 503 -34.28 1.17 -9.80
N THR A 504 -35.05 2.20 -10.13
CA THR A 504 -34.84 2.95 -11.38
C THR A 504 -33.51 3.71 -11.43
N LEU A 505 -32.83 3.90 -10.29
CA LEU A 505 -31.47 4.44 -10.24
C LEU A 505 -30.37 3.36 -10.30
N VAL A 506 -30.72 2.08 -10.11
CA VAL A 506 -29.79 0.95 -10.05
C VAL A 506 -29.46 0.40 -11.43
N ALA A 507 -30.28 0.68 -12.44
CA ALA A 507 -29.97 0.32 -13.84
C ALA A 507 -28.68 1.00 -14.38
N VAL A 508 -28.17 2.02 -13.68
CA VAL A 508 -26.89 2.68 -13.96
C VAL A 508 -25.74 2.14 -13.10
N VAL A 509 -26.03 1.64 -11.89
CA VAL A 509 -25.02 1.19 -10.91
C VAL A 509 -24.71 -0.31 -11.02
N SER A 510 -25.64 -1.15 -11.51
CA SER A 510 -25.33 -2.57 -11.75
C SER A 510 -24.69 -2.84 -13.13
N LYS A 511 -24.49 -1.79 -13.95
CA LYS A 511 -23.94 -1.91 -15.30
C LYS A 511 -22.61 -1.18 -15.54
N HIS A 512 -22.18 -0.31 -14.63
CA HIS A 512 -20.91 0.43 -14.73
C HIS A 512 -20.23 0.52 -13.36
N GLY A 513 -19.31 -0.40 -13.09
CA GLY A 513 -18.61 -0.56 -11.81
C GLY A 513 -17.44 0.40 -11.56
N LEU A 514 -17.51 1.67 -11.98
CA LEU A 514 -16.40 2.62 -11.82
C LEU A 514 -16.90 4.07 -11.73
N ILE A 515 -17.42 4.51 -10.57
CA ILE A 515 -17.55 5.94 -10.24
C ILE A 515 -17.37 6.12 -8.73
N ARG A 516 -16.25 6.70 -8.28
CA ARG A 516 -16.00 7.05 -6.87
C ARG A 516 -16.09 8.57 -6.63
N ASN A 517 -16.85 8.92 -5.60
CA ASN A 517 -17.00 10.19 -4.88
C ASN A 517 -17.77 11.40 -5.48
N GLU A 518 -17.44 11.98 -6.63
CA GLU A 518 -18.12 13.24 -7.03
C GLU A 518 -19.59 13.06 -7.45
N PHE A 519 -19.88 12.03 -8.26
CA PHE A 519 -21.25 11.71 -8.66
C PHE A 519 -22.08 11.25 -7.46
N PHE A 520 -21.44 10.55 -6.50
CA PHE A 520 -22.04 10.07 -5.27
C PHE A 520 -22.35 11.22 -4.30
N THR A 521 -21.47 12.22 -4.19
CA THR A 521 -21.71 13.46 -3.42
C THR A 521 -22.86 14.27 -4.05
N ARG A 522 -22.93 14.33 -5.38
CA ARG A 522 -24.07 14.93 -6.10
C ARG A 522 -25.37 14.14 -5.89
N LEU A 523 -25.29 12.81 -5.83
CA LEU A 523 -26.44 11.92 -5.60
C LEU A 523 -26.96 12.00 -4.16
N VAL A 524 -26.05 12.03 -3.19
CA VAL A 524 -26.36 12.26 -1.78
C VAL A 524 -26.90 13.68 -1.58
N ALA A 525 -26.33 14.69 -2.25
CA ALA A 525 -26.87 16.05 -2.23
C ALA A 525 -28.27 16.14 -2.88
N LEU A 526 -28.51 15.46 -4.00
CA LEU A 526 -29.83 15.37 -4.65
C LEU A 526 -30.85 14.59 -3.81
N ALA A 527 -30.42 13.52 -3.13
CA ALA A 527 -31.24 12.74 -2.22
C ALA A 527 -31.58 13.54 -0.95
N ILE A 528 -30.64 14.30 -0.41
CA ILE A 528 -30.84 15.23 0.72
C ILE A 528 -31.80 16.36 0.31
N LEU A 529 -31.61 16.98 -0.87
CA LEU A 529 -32.51 18.03 -1.37
C LEU A 529 -33.94 17.53 -1.56
N LYS A 530 -34.11 16.29 -2.05
CA LYS A 530 -35.42 15.66 -2.24
C LYS A 530 -36.05 15.21 -0.91
N ALA A 531 -35.26 14.72 0.04
CA ALA A 531 -35.71 14.36 1.39
C ALA A 531 -36.10 15.59 2.23
N LEU A 532 -35.52 16.76 1.93
CA LEU A 532 -35.86 18.06 2.52
C LEU A 532 -37.01 18.79 1.78
N GLY A 533 -37.60 18.20 0.73
CA GLY A 533 -38.74 18.77 0.01
C GLY A 533 -38.41 19.92 -0.96
N LEU A 534 -37.15 20.06 -1.38
CA LEU A 534 -36.70 21.13 -2.29
C LEU A 534 -36.65 20.62 -3.74
N ASP A 535 -37.39 21.27 -4.65
CA ASP A 535 -37.48 20.88 -6.07
C ASP A 535 -36.23 21.32 -6.87
N PRO A 536 -35.44 20.37 -7.45
CA PRO A 536 -34.26 20.69 -8.26
C PRO A 536 -34.55 21.47 -9.55
N LYS A 537 -35.80 21.51 -10.04
CA LYS A 537 -36.16 22.15 -11.31
C LYS A 537 -36.43 23.66 -11.21
N ALA A 538 -36.51 24.23 -10.01
CA ALA A 538 -36.91 25.62 -9.80
C ALA A 538 -35.77 26.67 -9.94
N GLN A 539 -34.53 26.28 -10.26
CA GLN A 539 -33.38 27.22 -10.37
C GLN A 539 -32.59 27.10 -11.68
N LYS A 540 -33.27 27.14 -12.83
CA LYS A 540 -32.63 27.19 -14.16
C LYS A 540 -31.90 28.51 -14.52
N GLY A 541 -31.62 29.39 -13.57
CA GLY A 541 -31.13 30.75 -13.84
C GLY A 541 -29.74 31.12 -13.31
N VAL A 542 -28.93 30.18 -12.78
CA VAL A 542 -27.70 30.54 -12.03
C VAL A 542 -26.40 29.92 -12.58
N VAL A 543 -26.44 29.10 -13.64
CA VAL A 543 -25.24 28.36 -14.11
C VAL A 543 -24.81 28.71 -15.55
N ALA A 544 -25.15 29.91 -16.02
CA ALA A 544 -24.63 30.39 -17.30
C ALA A 544 -24.22 31.87 -17.16
N GLU A 545 -22.90 32.07 -16.97
CA GLU A 545 -22.07 33.25 -17.31
C GLU A 545 -20.97 33.46 -16.25
N GLY A 546 -19.70 33.37 -16.67
CA GLY A 546 -18.56 33.78 -15.85
C GLY A 546 -17.28 32.94 -15.96
N LEU A 547 -16.87 32.54 -17.17
CA LEU A 547 -15.47 32.22 -17.45
C LEU A 547 -14.79 33.48 -18.00
N ASP A 548 -14.24 34.31 -17.10
CA ASP A 548 -13.11 35.19 -17.42
C ASP A 548 -12.31 35.44 -16.15
N GLY A 549 -11.00 35.29 -16.26
CA GLY A 549 -10.05 35.37 -15.17
C GLY A 549 -9.86 36.79 -14.69
N THR A 550 -10.58 37.19 -13.64
CA THR A 550 -10.09 38.18 -12.67
C THR A 550 -10.72 37.90 -11.30
N ALA A 551 -9.87 37.78 -10.28
CA ALA A 551 -10.32 37.72 -8.90
C ALA A 551 -11.03 39.03 -8.52
N SER A 552 -12.34 38.98 -8.22
CA SER A 552 -12.99 40.05 -7.47
C SER A 552 -14.01 39.49 -6.49
N ARG A 553 -13.98 40.06 -5.28
CA ARG A 553 -14.86 39.80 -4.14
C ARG A 553 -16.33 39.84 -4.56
N VAL A 554 -17.08 38.77 -4.31
CA VAL A 554 -18.54 38.86 -4.25
C VAL A 554 -18.93 39.34 -2.84
N SER A 555 -19.52 40.53 -2.79
CA SER A 555 -20.07 41.20 -1.62
C SER A 555 -21.31 40.49 -1.06
N GLY A 556 -21.51 40.59 0.26
CA GLY A 556 -22.50 39.86 1.05
C GLY A 556 -23.96 40.32 0.94
N GLU A 557 -24.47 40.61 -0.26
CA GLU A 557 -25.85 41.13 -0.43
C GLU A 557 -26.88 40.15 -1.05
N ARG A 558 -26.54 38.87 -1.27
CA ARG A 558 -27.51 37.86 -1.78
C ARG A 558 -27.82 36.70 -0.83
N LEU A 559 -27.65 36.89 0.47
CA LEU A 559 -27.99 35.90 1.52
C LEU A 559 -29.27 36.26 2.33
N ALA A 560 -30.12 37.15 1.79
CA ALA A 560 -31.28 37.67 2.52
C ALA A 560 -32.57 36.83 2.42
N MET A 561 -32.59 35.71 1.69
CA MET A 561 -33.81 34.89 1.52
C MET A 561 -33.82 33.56 2.30
N ILE A 562 -32.85 33.32 3.18
CA ILE A 562 -32.79 32.10 4.00
C ILE A 562 -33.01 32.46 5.47
N THR A 563 -33.99 31.80 6.10
CA THR A 563 -34.32 31.95 7.52
C THR A 563 -33.10 31.66 8.41
N PRO A 564 -32.95 32.34 9.56
CA PRO A 564 -31.75 32.25 10.41
C PRO A 564 -31.36 30.83 10.84
N GLU A 565 -32.35 29.94 10.94
CA GLU A 565 -32.22 28.55 11.41
C GLU A 565 -31.51 27.63 10.42
N HIS A 566 -31.46 28.00 9.13
CA HIS A 566 -30.75 27.25 8.08
C HIS A 566 -29.43 27.90 7.65
N ARG A 567 -29.03 29.01 8.27
CA ARG A 567 -27.82 29.77 7.88
C ARG A 567 -26.53 29.19 8.48
N GLN A 568 -26.59 28.50 9.61
CA GLN A 568 -25.42 27.89 10.27
C GLN A 568 -24.90 26.58 9.64
N PRO A 569 -25.73 25.68 9.08
CA PRO A 569 -25.22 24.47 8.43
C PRO A 569 -24.51 24.77 7.09
N LEU A 570 -25.02 25.74 6.32
CA LEU A 570 -24.48 26.09 5.00
C LEU A 570 -23.23 26.97 5.04
N GLN A 571 -23.05 27.81 6.07
CA GLN A 571 -21.81 28.57 6.27
C GLN A 571 -20.67 27.70 6.84
N ARG A 572 -20.96 26.57 7.50
CA ARG A 572 -19.96 25.62 8.01
C ARG A 572 -19.43 24.65 6.94
N LEU A 573 -20.16 24.45 5.82
CA LEU A 573 -19.70 23.62 4.71
C LEU A 573 -18.67 24.34 3.80
N LEU A 574 -18.56 25.67 3.91
CA LEU A 574 -17.75 26.51 3.03
C LEU A 574 -16.46 27.05 3.68
N TRP A 575 -16.11 26.57 4.86
CA TRP A 575 -14.82 26.83 5.51
C TRP A 575 -14.27 25.52 6.11
N LEU A 576 -13.91 24.60 5.21
CA LEU A 576 -12.89 23.60 5.51
C LEU A 576 -11.52 24.26 5.23
N PRO A 577 -10.52 24.14 6.12
CA PRO A 577 -9.15 24.50 5.75
C PRO A 577 -8.71 23.65 4.53
N PRO A 578 -7.73 24.12 3.73
CA PRO A 578 -7.27 23.42 2.53
C PRO A 578 -6.91 21.97 2.88
N ARG A 579 -7.36 21.02 2.05
CA ARG A 579 -7.22 19.59 2.32
C ARG A 579 -5.72 19.25 2.30
N ILE A 580 -5.23 18.56 3.32
CA ILE A 580 -3.83 18.11 3.40
C ILE A 580 -3.50 17.30 2.14
N THR A 581 -2.44 17.71 1.44
CA THR A 581 -2.01 17.12 0.18
C THR A 581 -0.85 16.15 0.40
N PHE A 582 -1.16 14.87 0.57
CA PHE A 582 -0.14 13.83 0.61
C PHE A 582 0.54 13.70 -0.77
N PRO A 583 1.88 13.56 -0.82
CA PRO A 583 2.59 13.27 -2.05
C PRO A 583 2.32 11.82 -2.47
N THR A 584 2.00 11.63 -3.74
CA THR A 584 1.89 10.31 -4.38
C THR A 584 2.72 10.29 -5.64
N GLN A 585 2.93 9.11 -6.21
CA GLN A 585 3.60 8.92 -7.50
C GLN A 585 5.02 9.52 -7.48
N ILE A 586 5.79 9.24 -6.43
CA ILE A 586 7.14 9.82 -6.29
C ILE A 586 8.08 9.24 -7.35
N ARG A 587 8.76 10.13 -8.08
CA ARG A 587 9.64 9.80 -9.20
C ARG A 587 11.00 10.48 -9.08
N LEU A 588 12.05 9.70 -9.22
CA LEU A 588 13.44 10.16 -9.21
C LEU A 588 14.02 10.22 -10.62
N ALA A 589 14.88 11.22 -10.88
CA ALA A 589 15.71 11.26 -12.08
C ALA A 589 17.06 11.89 -11.76
N TYR A 590 18.14 11.41 -12.38
CA TYR A 590 19.45 12.06 -12.20
C TYR A 590 19.38 13.53 -12.66
N ALA A 591 20.03 14.41 -11.91
CA ALA A 591 20.19 15.82 -12.25
C ALA A 591 21.69 16.14 -12.32
N GLY A 592 22.34 15.57 -13.33
CA GLY A 592 23.80 15.48 -13.42
C GLY A 592 24.43 14.48 -12.45
N ASP A 593 25.75 14.52 -12.31
CA ASP A 593 26.54 13.63 -11.44
C ASP A 593 26.40 13.95 -9.94
N LYS A 594 25.95 15.17 -9.61
CA LYS A 594 25.84 15.72 -8.25
C LYS A 594 24.44 16.18 -7.87
N GLY A 595 23.43 15.67 -8.55
CA GLY A 595 22.05 16.07 -8.29
C GLY A 595 21.05 14.95 -8.49
N MET A 596 19.87 15.16 -7.90
CA MET A 596 18.71 14.29 -8.03
C MET A 596 17.47 15.16 -8.18
N ALA A 597 16.73 14.97 -9.25
CA ALA A 597 15.38 15.50 -9.40
C ALA A 597 14.40 14.58 -8.67
N VAL A 598 13.57 15.17 -7.82
CA VAL A 598 12.49 14.51 -7.09
C VAL A 598 11.18 15.13 -7.54
N SER A 599 10.30 14.30 -8.08
CA SER A 599 8.99 14.70 -8.59
C SER A 599 7.89 13.94 -7.86
N TRP A 600 6.73 14.55 -7.64
CA TRP A 600 5.57 13.90 -7.01
C TRP A 600 4.28 14.65 -7.32
N ASN A 601 3.14 13.98 -7.14
CA ASN A 601 1.82 14.55 -7.38
C ASN A 601 1.13 14.92 -6.06
N THR A 602 0.33 15.98 -6.08
CA THR A 602 -0.53 16.41 -4.97
C THR A 602 -1.92 16.77 -5.49
N LYS A 603 -2.96 16.73 -4.64
CA LYS A 603 -4.32 17.15 -5.04
C LYS A 603 -4.51 18.66 -5.14
N GLU A 604 -3.66 19.43 -4.49
CA GLU A 604 -3.66 20.90 -4.51
C GLU A 604 -2.27 21.42 -4.88
N LYS A 605 -2.24 22.67 -5.35
CA LYS A 605 -1.02 23.36 -5.76
C LYS A 605 -0.14 23.68 -4.55
N LEU A 606 1.11 23.26 -4.58
CA LEU A 606 2.11 23.70 -3.60
C LEU A 606 2.69 25.06 -4.02
N THR A 607 2.73 26.01 -3.10
CA THR A 607 3.33 27.33 -3.36
C THR A 607 4.85 27.28 -3.41
N LYS A 608 5.44 26.33 -2.65
CA LYS A 608 6.88 26.12 -2.54
C LYS A 608 7.19 24.64 -2.32
N PRO A 609 7.06 23.78 -3.35
CA PRO A 609 7.50 22.40 -3.28
C PRO A 609 8.88 22.28 -2.64
N THR A 610 8.99 21.43 -1.62
CA THR A 610 10.19 21.28 -0.80
C THR A 610 10.53 19.81 -0.67
N VAL A 611 11.81 19.47 -0.70
CA VAL A 611 12.32 18.13 -0.38
C VAL A 611 13.36 18.26 0.71
N TYR A 612 13.16 17.55 1.81
CA TYR A 612 14.12 17.41 2.90
C TYR A 612 15.04 16.23 2.59
N PHE A 613 16.33 16.34 2.87
CA PHE A 613 17.29 15.29 2.58
C PHE A 613 18.49 15.29 3.54
N GLY A 614 19.11 14.12 3.68
CA GLY A 614 20.25 13.89 4.55
C GLY A 614 21.13 12.76 4.01
N LYS A 615 22.39 12.68 4.44
CA LYS A 615 23.24 11.53 4.08
C LYS A 615 22.64 10.25 4.69
N HIS A 616 22.89 9.10 4.07
CA HIS A 616 22.50 7.82 4.68
C HIS A 616 23.02 7.71 6.13
N GLY A 617 22.12 7.43 7.05
CA GLY A 617 22.34 7.43 8.51
C GLY A 617 21.97 8.73 9.25
N ASP A 618 21.71 9.84 8.53
CA ASP A 618 21.24 11.11 9.12
C ASP A 618 19.71 11.18 9.07
N LYS A 619 19.05 10.66 10.11
CA LYS A 619 17.58 10.63 10.23
C LYS A 619 16.95 12.03 10.39
N ASN A 620 17.74 13.06 10.69
CA ASN A 620 17.21 14.40 10.99
C ASN A 620 16.83 15.22 9.75
N LEU A 621 17.13 14.75 8.52
CA LEU A 621 16.84 15.40 7.22
C LEU A 621 16.96 16.94 7.24
N ASN A 622 18.03 17.42 7.85
CA ASN A 622 18.31 18.81 8.21
C ASN A 622 18.76 19.68 7.02
N ARG A 623 18.83 19.12 5.81
CA ARG A 623 19.00 19.89 4.55
C ARG A 623 17.69 19.87 3.77
N PHE A 624 17.46 20.90 2.97
CA PHE A 624 16.30 20.96 2.10
C PHE A 624 16.62 21.63 0.76
N ALA A 625 15.86 21.26 -0.27
CA ALA A 625 15.83 21.91 -1.56
C ALA A 625 14.38 22.34 -1.85
N THR A 626 14.18 23.44 -2.57
CA THR A 626 12.84 23.94 -2.91
C THR A 626 12.76 24.39 -4.35
N SER A 627 11.57 24.38 -4.92
CA SER A 627 11.30 24.96 -6.24
C SER A 627 10.06 25.87 -6.21
N LYS A 628 9.70 26.40 -7.38
CA LYS A 628 8.42 27.07 -7.64
C LYS A 628 7.52 26.25 -8.57
N ILE A 629 7.91 25.02 -8.89
CA ILE A 629 7.28 24.21 -9.94
C ILE A 629 6.25 23.30 -9.29
N SER A 630 5.00 23.77 -9.26
CA SER A 630 3.80 22.99 -8.95
C SER A 630 2.77 23.32 -10.02
N THR A 631 2.61 22.41 -10.99
CA THR A 631 1.86 22.68 -12.22
C THR A 631 0.80 21.62 -12.46
N THR A 632 -0.34 22.03 -13.00
CA THR A 632 -1.42 21.16 -13.45
C THR A 632 -1.80 21.53 -14.87
N TYR A 633 -2.60 20.69 -15.53
CA TYR A 633 -3.14 20.91 -16.87
C TYR A 633 -4.63 20.54 -16.89
N PRO A 634 -5.44 21.02 -17.87
CA PRO A 634 -6.90 21.03 -17.75
C PRO A 634 -7.60 19.67 -17.57
N THR A 635 -6.96 18.57 -17.97
CA THR A 635 -7.45 17.19 -17.76
C THR A 635 -6.81 16.48 -16.57
N SER A 636 -5.83 17.09 -15.89
CA SER A 636 -5.16 16.47 -14.75
C SER A 636 -5.98 16.57 -13.48
N SER A 637 -6.13 15.46 -12.76
CA SER A 637 -6.71 15.44 -11.42
C SER A 637 -5.71 15.78 -10.30
N THR A 638 -4.48 16.14 -10.63
CA THR A 638 -3.39 16.41 -9.68
C THR A 638 -2.49 17.57 -10.11
N TYR A 639 -1.63 18.02 -9.20
CA TYR A 639 -0.54 18.96 -9.43
C TYR A 639 0.79 18.21 -9.40
N ASN A 640 1.59 18.39 -10.44
CA ASN A 640 2.95 17.86 -10.55
C ASN A 640 3.94 18.82 -9.91
N ASN A 641 4.70 18.31 -8.95
CA ASN A 641 5.69 19.07 -8.20
C ASN A 641 7.08 18.55 -8.54
N HIS A 642 8.04 19.45 -8.78
CA HIS A 642 9.42 19.07 -9.13
C HIS A 642 10.42 19.85 -8.31
N VAL A 643 11.37 19.17 -7.66
CA VAL A 643 12.47 19.79 -6.91
C VAL A 643 13.77 19.12 -7.31
N VAL A 644 14.76 19.92 -7.73
CA VAL A 644 16.12 19.43 -7.97
C VAL A 644 16.97 19.66 -6.73
N ILE A 645 17.50 18.58 -6.19
CA ILE A 645 18.53 18.60 -5.14
C ILE A 645 19.89 18.68 -5.82
N SER A 646 20.70 19.67 -5.47
CA SER A 646 22.04 19.88 -6.05
C SER A 646 23.15 19.82 -4.99
N GLY A 647 24.39 19.69 -5.45
CA GLY A 647 25.57 19.67 -4.57
C GLY A 647 25.64 18.40 -3.71
N LEU A 648 25.15 17.28 -4.24
CA LEU A 648 25.30 15.96 -3.65
C LEU A 648 26.69 15.39 -3.97
N GLN A 649 27.10 14.41 -3.18
CA GLN A 649 28.29 13.62 -3.48
C GLN A 649 27.92 12.51 -4.46
N GLU A 650 28.78 12.26 -5.44
CA GLU A 650 28.67 11.17 -6.40
C GLU A 650 28.77 9.81 -5.67
N ASP A 651 28.07 8.79 -6.18
CA ASP A 651 28.11 7.41 -5.65
C ASP A 651 27.86 7.33 -4.12
N LYS A 652 26.81 8.05 -3.68
CA LYS A 652 26.37 8.07 -2.28
C LYS A 652 24.86 7.95 -2.15
N THR A 653 24.48 7.20 -1.12
CA THR A 653 23.09 7.05 -0.72
C THR A 653 22.66 8.22 0.17
N TYR A 654 21.47 8.73 -0.09
CA TYR A 654 20.81 9.80 0.65
C TYR A 654 19.42 9.36 1.07
N TYR A 655 19.02 9.79 2.26
CA TYR A 655 17.63 9.79 2.65
C TYR A 655 16.96 11.08 2.18
N TYR A 656 15.70 11.00 1.77
CA TYR A 656 14.92 12.15 1.37
C TYR A 656 13.44 12.00 1.69
N MET A 657 12.76 13.13 1.80
CA MET A 657 11.34 13.21 2.10
C MET A 657 10.74 14.42 1.40
N PRO A 658 9.88 14.24 0.38
CA PRO A 658 9.08 15.32 -0.18
C PRO A 658 8.21 15.97 0.91
N GLN A 659 7.89 17.25 0.74
CA GLN A 659 7.00 17.96 1.65
C GLN A 659 5.67 17.20 1.81
N CYS A 660 5.23 17.04 3.07
CA CYS A 660 4.03 16.29 3.45
C CYS A 660 4.10 14.77 3.22
N ALA A 661 5.27 14.21 2.85
CA ALA A 661 5.43 12.75 2.82
C ALA A 661 5.40 12.18 4.24
N THR A 662 4.82 10.99 4.35
CA THR A 662 4.67 10.26 5.62
C THR A 662 5.80 9.27 5.84
N GLN A 663 6.77 9.14 4.95
CA GLN A 663 7.92 8.26 5.16
C GLN A 663 9.17 8.84 4.54
N THR A 664 10.31 8.32 4.99
CA THR A 664 11.62 8.63 4.40
C THR A 664 11.91 7.63 3.30
N TYR A 665 12.35 8.13 2.15
CA TYR A 665 12.79 7.35 1.00
C TYR A 665 14.31 7.41 0.87
N VAL A 666 14.87 6.55 0.04
CA VAL A 666 16.31 6.45 -0.19
C VAL A 666 16.59 6.49 -1.68
N PHE A 667 17.64 7.20 -2.08
CA PHE A 667 18.20 7.11 -3.43
C PHE A 667 19.72 7.06 -3.37
N THR A 668 20.34 6.58 -4.44
CA THR A 668 21.79 6.67 -4.66
C THR A 668 22.07 7.58 -5.85
N THR A 669 23.00 8.51 -5.68
CA THR A 669 23.43 9.43 -6.76
C THR A 669 24.21 8.69 -7.84
N ALA A 670 24.28 9.30 -9.03
CA ALA A 670 25.04 8.75 -10.14
C ALA A 670 26.51 8.54 -9.77
N ARG A 671 27.12 7.52 -10.38
CA ARG A 671 28.56 7.28 -10.24
C ARG A 671 29.32 8.31 -11.05
N SER A 672 30.40 8.85 -10.48
CA SER A 672 31.27 9.83 -11.13
C SER A 672 31.77 9.35 -12.50
N ALA A 673 31.79 10.24 -13.50
CA ALA A 673 32.37 9.93 -14.81
C ALA A 673 33.82 9.43 -14.68
N GLY A 674 34.11 8.23 -15.20
CA GLY A 674 35.41 7.56 -15.04
C GLY A 674 35.47 6.50 -13.96
N ASN A 675 34.41 6.32 -13.16
CA ASN A 675 34.32 5.20 -12.22
C ASN A 675 34.27 3.88 -13.02
N LYS A 676 35.21 2.99 -12.70
CA LYS A 676 35.44 1.71 -13.41
C LYS A 676 34.71 0.53 -12.79
N ALA A 677 33.98 0.73 -11.69
CA ALA A 677 33.20 -0.31 -11.05
C ALA A 677 32.08 -0.78 -11.99
N GLU A 678 31.89 -2.09 -12.04
CA GLU A 678 30.80 -2.72 -12.79
C GLU A 678 29.45 -2.23 -12.26
N PHE A 679 28.51 -2.01 -13.17
CA PHE A 679 27.14 -1.66 -12.85
C PHE A 679 26.19 -2.16 -13.92
N SER A 680 24.92 -2.22 -13.57
CA SER A 680 23.86 -2.64 -14.48
C SER A 680 22.72 -1.63 -14.48
N PHE A 681 22.00 -1.56 -15.60
CA PHE A 681 20.80 -0.74 -15.75
C PHE A 681 19.72 -1.52 -16.48
N ALA A 682 18.47 -1.29 -16.09
CA ALA A 682 17.32 -1.87 -16.76
C ALA A 682 16.88 -0.95 -17.91
N MET A 683 16.55 -1.54 -19.05
CA MET A 683 15.95 -0.83 -20.19
C MET A 683 14.63 -1.48 -20.58
N ILE A 684 13.64 -0.62 -20.79
CA ILE A 684 12.29 -0.95 -21.26
C ILE A 684 11.84 0.06 -22.30
N GLY A 685 10.94 -0.34 -23.19
CA GLY A 685 10.12 0.54 -24.03
C GLY A 685 8.71 -0.02 -24.06
N ASP A 686 7.71 0.85 -24.27
CA ASP A 686 6.36 0.41 -24.61
C ASP A 686 5.70 -0.33 -23.43
N MET A 687 5.86 0.24 -22.23
CA MET A 687 5.20 -0.25 -21.03
C MET A 687 3.79 0.32 -20.93
N VAL A 688 2.90 -0.38 -20.24
CA VAL A 688 1.50 0.01 -20.11
C VAL A 688 1.07 0.04 -18.65
N THR A 689 -0.13 0.57 -18.41
CA THR A 689 -0.88 0.27 -17.20
C THR A 689 -1.31 -1.20 -17.18
N PHE A 690 -1.07 -1.93 -16.09
CA PHE A 690 -1.52 -3.33 -15.98
C PHE A 690 -2.86 -3.42 -15.24
N GLY A 691 -3.69 -4.40 -15.59
CA GLY A 691 -4.98 -4.67 -14.94
C GLY A 691 -6.18 -4.28 -15.80
N PRO A 692 -7.34 -3.91 -15.20
CA PRO A 692 -8.60 -3.71 -15.94
C PRO A 692 -8.60 -2.61 -17.00
N ASP A 693 -7.64 -1.68 -16.95
CA ASP A 693 -7.55 -0.50 -17.82
C ASP A 693 -6.24 -0.48 -18.64
N GLY A 694 -5.68 -1.66 -18.92
CA GLY A 694 -4.51 -1.87 -19.77
C GLY A 694 -4.15 -3.36 -19.80
N LEU A 695 -2.91 -3.80 -20.05
CA LEU A 695 -2.64 -5.24 -20.28
C LEU A 695 -3.00 -6.14 -19.08
N SER A 696 -3.73 -7.24 -19.34
CA SER A 696 -4.24 -8.17 -18.34
C SER A 696 -4.25 -9.63 -18.85
N THR A 697 -4.89 -10.54 -18.12
CA THR A 697 -5.13 -11.92 -18.57
C THR A 697 -6.21 -12.04 -19.65
N THR A 698 -6.82 -10.92 -20.03
CA THR A 698 -7.75 -10.79 -21.15
C THR A 698 -7.25 -9.68 -22.08
N VAL A 699 -7.66 -9.68 -23.35
CA VAL A 699 -7.38 -8.59 -24.30
C VAL A 699 -8.64 -8.28 -25.13
N GLY A 700 -8.71 -7.07 -25.68
CA GLY A 700 -9.84 -6.61 -26.50
C GLY A 700 -9.97 -7.37 -27.84
N LYS A 701 -11.08 -7.13 -28.55
CA LYS A 701 -11.27 -7.66 -29.91
C LYS A 701 -10.17 -7.12 -30.85
N GLY A 702 -9.44 -8.03 -31.49
CA GLY A 702 -8.37 -7.70 -32.43
C GLY A 702 -6.97 -7.68 -31.81
N ALA A 703 -6.88 -7.68 -30.49
CA ALA A 703 -5.64 -7.84 -29.75
C ALA A 703 -5.29 -9.32 -29.55
N SER A 704 -4.01 -9.61 -29.27
CA SER A 704 -3.49 -10.98 -29.10
C SER A 704 -2.51 -11.06 -27.93
N ASN A 705 -2.13 -12.28 -27.53
CA ASN A 705 -1.12 -12.51 -26.48
C ASN A 705 -1.43 -11.87 -25.10
N PRO A 706 -2.59 -12.12 -24.47
CA PRO A 706 -2.81 -11.71 -23.08
C PRO A 706 -1.78 -12.35 -22.14
N LEU A 707 -1.61 -11.77 -20.95
CA LEU A 707 -0.84 -12.41 -19.88
C LEU A 707 -1.46 -13.77 -19.52
N LYS A 708 -0.64 -14.79 -19.25
CA LYS A 708 -1.17 -16.06 -18.74
C LYS A 708 -1.44 -15.97 -17.24
N PRO A 709 -2.42 -16.72 -16.71
CA PRO A 709 -2.64 -16.80 -15.27
C PRO A 709 -1.34 -17.18 -14.53
N GLY A 710 -0.93 -16.36 -13.56
CA GLY A 710 0.29 -16.55 -12.77
C GLY A 710 1.58 -15.99 -13.38
N GLU A 711 1.56 -15.42 -14.59
CA GLU A 711 2.73 -14.69 -15.12
C GLU A 711 2.91 -13.34 -14.42
N HIS A 712 4.15 -12.96 -14.13
CA HIS A 712 4.44 -11.60 -13.67
C HIS A 712 4.21 -10.57 -14.78
N THR A 713 3.75 -9.38 -14.41
CA THR A 713 3.86 -8.19 -15.25
C THR A 713 5.31 -7.73 -15.37
N THR A 714 5.63 -6.88 -16.35
CA THR A 714 6.99 -6.31 -16.47
C THR A 714 7.35 -5.45 -15.26
N ILE A 715 6.38 -4.74 -14.68
CA ILE A 715 6.57 -3.99 -13.42
C ILE A 715 6.95 -4.94 -12.27
N GLN A 716 6.21 -6.04 -12.10
CA GLN A 716 6.50 -7.06 -11.08
C GLN A 716 7.88 -7.72 -11.30
N SER A 717 8.23 -8.01 -12.55
CA SER A 717 9.55 -8.53 -12.91
C SER A 717 10.67 -7.56 -12.51
N LEU A 718 10.55 -6.28 -12.89
CA LEU A 718 11.50 -5.23 -12.51
C LEU A 718 11.60 -5.05 -10.99
N MET A 719 10.48 -5.12 -10.25
CA MET A 719 10.45 -5.04 -8.79
C MET A 719 11.18 -6.22 -8.15
N SER A 720 10.89 -7.44 -8.59
CA SER A 720 11.52 -8.66 -8.05
C SER A 720 13.04 -8.69 -8.25
N LEU A 721 13.54 -7.99 -9.27
CA LEU A 721 14.96 -7.87 -9.62
C LEU A 721 15.53 -6.47 -9.35
N LYS A 722 14.86 -5.64 -8.54
CA LYS A 722 15.22 -4.22 -8.30
C LYS A 722 16.63 -4.00 -7.76
N ASN A 723 17.20 -4.98 -7.09
CA ASN A 723 18.58 -4.91 -6.58
C ASN A 723 19.64 -5.27 -7.63
N SER A 724 19.24 -5.76 -8.81
CA SER A 724 20.16 -6.12 -9.90
C SER A 724 20.57 -4.95 -10.80
N TYR A 725 19.96 -3.78 -10.65
CA TYR A 725 20.23 -2.60 -11.46
C TYR A 725 20.28 -1.29 -10.65
N ASP A 726 21.05 -0.32 -11.14
CA ASP A 726 21.23 0.98 -10.50
C ASP A 726 20.05 1.93 -10.83
N PHE A 727 19.52 1.88 -12.05
CA PHE A 727 18.44 2.73 -12.55
C PHE A 727 17.64 2.05 -13.67
N VAL A 728 16.47 2.60 -13.98
CA VAL A 728 15.61 2.20 -15.12
C VAL A 728 15.69 3.27 -16.21
N TRP A 729 15.78 2.85 -17.47
CA TRP A 729 15.67 3.72 -18.64
C TRP A 729 14.51 3.29 -19.54
N HIS A 730 13.49 4.14 -19.65
CA HIS A 730 12.26 3.91 -20.40
C HIS A 730 12.25 4.70 -21.70
N VAL A 731 12.34 4.02 -22.85
CA VAL A 731 12.60 4.63 -24.16
C VAL A 731 11.33 4.99 -24.95
N GLY A 732 10.36 5.62 -24.27
CA GLY A 732 9.10 6.06 -24.87
C GLY A 732 7.97 5.05 -24.75
N ASP A 733 6.76 5.54 -25.04
CA ASP A 733 5.47 4.86 -24.91
C ASP A 733 5.23 4.32 -23.49
N ILE A 734 4.84 5.24 -22.62
CA ILE A 734 4.95 5.07 -21.18
C ILE A 734 3.72 4.43 -20.57
N ALA A 735 2.53 4.99 -20.83
CA ALA A 735 1.30 4.60 -20.14
C ALA A 735 0.17 4.17 -21.08
N TYR A 736 0.30 4.45 -22.39
CA TYR A 736 -0.76 4.26 -23.40
C TYR A 736 -2.10 4.89 -23.02
N ALA A 737 -2.08 6.01 -22.29
CA ALA A 737 -3.30 6.68 -21.85
C ALA A 737 -4.15 7.17 -23.03
N ASP A 738 -3.52 7.40 -24.19
CA ASP A 738 -4.12 7.80 -25.47
C ASP A 738 -4.86 6.66 -26.18
N ALA A 739 -4.57 5.39 -25.84
CA ALA A 739 -5.22 4.24 -26.44
C ALA A 739 -6.65 3.98 -25.91
N TRP A 740 -7.09 4.72 -24.89
CA TRP A 740 -8.36 4.51 -24.18
C TRP A 740 -9.57 4.34 -25.11
N LEU A 741 -9.66 5.14 -26.18
CA LEU A 741 -10.78 5.07 -27.12
C LEU A 741 -10.72 3.81 -27.97
N LYS A 742 -9.52 3.41 -28.41
CA LYS A 742 -9.30 2.17 -29.15
C LYS A 742 -9.60 0.96 -28.27
N GLU A 743 -9.17 0.99 -27.01
CA GLU A 743 -9.49 -0.04 -26.01
C GLU A 743 -10.99 -0.14 -25.73
N GLU A 744 -11.70 0.98 -25.61
CA GLU A 744 -13.17 0.99 -25.46
C GLU A 744 -13.86 0.37 -26.69
N LYS A 745 -13.45 0.78 -27.91
CA LYS A 745 -13.98 0.24 -29.18
C LYS A 745 -13.71 -1.26 -29.33
N ALA A 746 -12.55 -1.73 -28.89
CA ALA A 746 -12.20 -3.14 -28.87
C ALA A 746 -12.98 -3.94 -27.80
N GLY A 747 -13.74 -3.25 -26.93
CA GLY A 747 -14.47 -3.86 -25.83
C GLY A 747 -13.57 -4.31 -24.68
N TYR A 748 -12.37 -3.73 -24.60
CA TYR A 748 -11.40 -3.99 -23.55
C TYR A 748 -11.69 -3.15 -22.31
N ILE A 749 -11.98 -1.86 -22.53
CA ILE A 749 -12.58 -0.97 -21.53
C ILE A 749 -14.11 -0.97 -21.73
N PRO A 750 -14.95 -0.94 -20.67
CA PRO A 750 -16.41 -0.96 -20.80
C PRO A 750 -16.98 0.21 -21.62
N LEU A 751 -17.82 -0.09 -22.63
CA LEU A 751 -18.52 0.87 -23.50
C LEU A 751 -19.44 1.84 -22.73
N ASN A 752 -19.40 3.14 -23.06
CA ASN A 752 -20.19 4.30 -22.58
C ASN A 752 -19.54 5.20 -21.51
N LYS A 753 -18.25 5.50 -21.58
CA LYS A 753 -17.66 6.58 -20.76
C LYS A 753 -17.64 7.90 -21.54
N THR A 754 -18.50 8.85 -21.16
CA THR A 754 -18.74 10.13 -21.87
C THR A 754 -17.74 11.25 -21.52
N ASP A 755 -16.56 10.93 -20.97
CA ASP A 755 -15.49 11.89 -20.73
C ASP A 755 -14.10 11.26 -20.98
N GLY A 756 -13.64 11.33 -22.23
CA GLY A 756 -12.32 10.85 -22.66
C GLY A 756 -11.14 11.55 -21.97
N GLY A 757 -11.38 12.73 -21.40
CA GLY A 757 -10.42 13.43 -20.53
C GLY A 757 -10.10 12.65 -19.27
N ALA A 758 -11.15 12.26 -18.57
CA ALA A 758 -11.06 11.57 -17.30
C ALA A 758 -10.46 10.16 -17.43
N GLU A 759 -10.78 9.44 -18.51
CA GLU A 759 -10.22 8.09 -18.72
C GLU A 759 -8.72 8.13 -19.02
N TYR A 760 -8.28 9.04 -19.88
CA TYR A 760 -6.86 9.28 -20.14
C TYR A 760 -6.09 9.62 -18.84
N ASP A 761 -6.61 10.57 -18.04
CA ASP A 761 -5.96 10.94 -16.77
C ASP A 761 -5.95 9.76 -15.78
N LYS A 762 -7.01 8.96 -15.74
CA LYS A 762 -7.08 7.76 -14.90
C LYS A 762 -5.98 6.75 -15.27
N ILE A 763 -5.86 6.36 -16.54
CA ILE A 763 -4.86 5.39 -17.00
C ILE A 763 -3.46 5.92 -16.68
N LEU A 764 -3.21 7.19 -16.98
CA LEU A 764 -1.92 7.84 -16.70
C LEU A 764 -1.58 7.82 -15.20
N ASN A 765 -2.50 8.18 -14.31
CA ASN A 765 -2.29 8.13 -12.87
C ASN A 765 -2.09 6.70 -12.34
N GLN A 766 -2.80 5.72 -12.91
CA GLN A 766 -2.66 4.32 -12.50
C GLN A 766 -1.27 3.77 -12.83
N PHE A 767 -0.74 4.08 -14.02
CA PHE A 767 0.64 3.76 -14.37
C PHE A 767 1.64 4.32 -13.36
N TYR A 768 1.51 5.60 -13.01
CA TYR A 768 2.42 6.23 -12.06
C TYR A 768 2.31 5.67 -10.64
N ASN A 769 1.10 5.27 -10.22
CA ASN A 769 0.93 4.57 -8.94
C ASN A 769 1.63 3.20 -8.97
N GLN A 770 1.49 2.44 -10.06
CA GLN A 770 2.11 1.10 -10.20
C GLN A 770 3.64 1.15 -10.26
N THR A 771 4.23 2.25 -10.73
CA THR A 771 5.68 2.41 -10.87
C THR A 771 6.35 3.14 -9.69
N GLU A 772 5.58 3.68 -8.74
CA GLU A 772 6.10 4.44 -7.59
C GLU A 772 7.07 3.61 -6.73
N GLU A 773 6.81 2.34 -6.53
CA GLU A 773 7.69 1.49 -5.72
C GLU A 773 9.11 1.37 -6.29
N ILE A 774 9.24 1.38 -7.62
CA ILE A 774 10.54 1.46 -8.29
C ILE A 774 11.05 2.90 -8.28
N SER A 775 10.25 3.83 -8.81
CA SER A 775 10.67 5.20 -9.13
C SER A 775 10.89 6.12 -7.91
N SER A 776 10.41 5.74 -6.73
CA SER A 776 10.69 6.41 -5.45
C SER A 776 12.04 6.02 -4.82
N THR A 777 12.75 5.05 -5.40
CA THR A 777 14.03 4.58 -4.84
C THR A 777 15.12 4.37 -5.89
N LYS A 778 14.73 4.16 -7.14
CA LYS A 778 15.61 4.06 -8.29
C LYS A 778 15.36 5.23 -9.22
N PRO A 779 16.41 5.91 -9.72
CA PRO A 779 16.27 6.88 -10.80
C PRO A 779 15.58 6.22 -12.00
N TYR A 780 14.60 6.92 -12.55
CA TYR A 780 13.74 6.47 -13.64
C TYR A 780 13.84 7.45 -14.79
N MET A 781 14.75 7.17 -15.72
CA MET A 781 15.08 8.02 -16.86
C MET A 781 14.12 7.73 -18.00
N VAL A 782 13.58 8.75 -18.67
CA VAL A 782 12.55 8.58 -19.71
C VAL A 782 12.83 9.35 -21.00
N GLY A 783 12.45 8.78 -22.14
CA GLY A 783 12.29 9.48 -23.41
C GLY A 783 10.82 9.51 -23.84
N PRO A 784 10.44 10.37 -24.79
CA PRO A 784 9.10 10.36 -25.39
C PRO A 784 8.98 9.27 -26.46
N GLY A 785 7.80 8.65 -26.57
CA GLY A 785 7.34 7.92 -27.74
C GLY A 785 6.10 8.57 -28.36
N ASN A 786 5.56 7.98 -29.43
CA ASN A 786 4.42 8.55 -30.14
C ASN A 786 3.15 8.55 -29.28
N HIS A 787 2.99 7.60 -28.36
CA HIS A 787 1.84 7.56 -27.46
C HIS A 787 1.84 8.66 -26.39
N GLU A 788 2.94 9.40 -26.24
CA GLU A 788 2.95 10.60 -25.40
C GLU A 788 2.44 11.84 -26.13
N ALA A 789 2.35 11.83 -27.46
CA ALA A 789 2.11 13.02 -28.26
C ALA A 789 0.71 13.62 -28.02
N ASN A 790 -0.33 12.76 -28.01
CA ASN A 790 -1.75 13.15 -28.08
C ASN A 790 -2.64 12.24 -27.21
N CYS A 791 -3.96 12.36 -27.39
CA CYS A 791 -4.98 11.58 -26.66
C CYS A 791 -5.58 10.44 -27.48
N ASP A 792 -5.20 10.34 -28.76
CA ASP A 792 -5.79 9.46 -29.75
C ASP A 792 -4.81 9.29 -30.92
N ASN A 793 -3.66 8.66 -30.67
CA ASN A 793 -2.61 8.24 -31.62
C ASN A 793 -2.93 8.48 -33.12
N GLY A 794 -2.89 9.75 -33.55
CA GLY A 794 -3.11 10.24 -34.91
C GLY A 794 -4.50 10.11 -35.55
N SER A 795 -5.54 9.59 -34.88
CA SER A 795 -6.77 9.14 -35.58
C SER A 795 -7.84 10.24 -35.77
N ASP A 796 -8.18 10.99 -34.72
CA ASP A 796 -9.10 12.15 -34.77
C ASP A 796 -8.79 13.13 -33.63
N LEU A 797 -7.85 14.05 -33.85
CA LEU A 797 -7.47 15.06 -32.86
C LEU A 797 -8.62 15.97 -32.38
N SER A 798 -9.75 16.00 -33.10
CA SER A 798 -10.92 16.83 -32.71
C SER A 798 -11.57 16.34 -31.42
N ILE A 799 -11.30 15.10 -31.01
CA ILE A 799 -11.82 14.53 -29.77
C ILE A 799 -10.95 14.86 -28.55
N CYS A 800 -9.71 15.32 -28.77
CA CYS A 800 -8.78 15.58 -27.69
C CYS A 800 -9.13 16.85 -26.93
N LEU A 801 -9.25 16.72 -25.61
CA LEU A 801 -9.49 17.85 -24.73
C LEU A 801 -8.20 18.66 -24.51
N PRO A 802 -8.35 19.95 -24.15
CA PRO A 802 -7.21 20.76 -23.74
C PRO A 802 -6.38 20.07 -22.65
N GLY A 803 -5.08 19.89 -22.88
CA GLY A 803 -4.19 19.19 -21.95
C GLY A 803 -3.89 17.73 -22.29
N GLN A 804 -4.47 17.19 -23.36
CA GLN A 804 -4.15 15.85 -23.90
C GLN A 804 -3.47 15.92 -25.28
N LEU A 805 -2.90 17.07 -25.63
CA LEU A 805 -2.20 17.30 -26.90
C LEU A 805 -0.77 17.77 -26.61
N ASN A 806 0.12 17.69 -27.60
CA ASN A 806 1.45 18.27 -27.54
C ASN A 806 2.28 17.80 -26.34
N PHE A 807 2.28 16.50 -26.07
CA PHE A 807 3.09 15.88 -25.02
C PHE A 807 2.80 16.42 -23.61
N THR A 808 1.59 16.96 -23.37
CA THR A 808 1.29 17.68 -22.12
C THR A 808 1.45 16.81 -20.88
N GLY A 809 0.90 15.59 -20.88
CA GLY A 809 1.03 14.64 -19.77
C GLY A 809 2.49 14.27 -19.49
N TYR A 810 3.24 13.92 -20.54
CA TYR A 810 4.67 13.59 -20.47
C TYR A 810 5.53 14.75 -19.92
N ARG A 811 5.33 15.95 -20.46
CA ARG A 811 6.08 17.15 -20.06
C ARG A 811 5.80 17.56 -18.62
N ALA A 812 4.59 17.28 -18.11
CA ALA A 812 4.19 17.66 -16.78
C ALA A 812 4.64 16.69 -15.69
N HIS A 813 4.74 15.38 -15.96
CA HIS A 813 5.02 14.39 -14.92
C HIS A 813 6.50 14.17 -14.63
N TRP A 814 7.36 14.41 -15.61
CA TRP A 814 8.79 14.12 -15.55
C TRP A 814 9.63 15.40 -15.46
N ASN A 815 10.83 15.27 -14.89
CA ASN A 815 11.82 16.34 -14.83
C ASN A 815 13.22 15.77 -15.10
N MET A 816 13.55 15.65 -16.37
CA MET A 816 14.80 15.08 -16.87
C MET A 816 15.95 16.11 -16.88
N PRO A 817 17.23 15.67 -16.91
CA PRO A 817 18.40 16.56 -16.75
C PRO A 817 18.75 17.41 -17.99
N SER A 818 17.75 17.91 -18.71
CA SER A 818 17.97 18.75 -19.89
C SER A 818 18.66 20.07 -19.56
N ALA A 819 18.41 20.64 -18.37
CA ALA A 819 19.07 21.86 -17.94
C ALA A 819 20.58 21.62 -17.72
N GLU A 820 20.95 20.47 -17.18
CA GLU A 820 22.32 20.06 -16.89
C GLU A 820 23.09 19.71 -18.17
N SER A 821 22.43 19.08 -19.14
CA SER A 821 23.06 18.68 -20.41
C SER A 821 22.91 19.71 -21.54
N GLY A 822 22.18 20.80 -21.31
CA GLY A 822 21.84 21.80 -22.33
C GLY A 822 20.84 21.32 -23.38
N GLY A 823 20.05 20.30 -23.06
CA GLY A 823 18.94 19.78 -23.87
C GLY A 823 17.65 20.61 -23.71
N VAL A 824 16.49 20.02 -24.02
CA VAL A 824 15.18 20.70 -23.91
C VAL A 824 14.12 19.84 -23.21
N GLY A 825 13.55 20.37 -22.13
CA GLY A 825 12.43 19.77 -21.40
C GLY A 825 12.73 18.33 -20.98
N ASN A 826 11.85 17.40 -21.35
CA ASN A 826 12.08 15.97 -21.18
C ASN A 826 12.44 15.29 -22.52
N PHE A 827 12.59 16.03 -23.62
CA PHE A 827 12.63 15.46 -24.97
C PHE A 827 14.01 14.91 -25.34
N TRP A 828 15.07 15.68 -25.09
CA TRP A 828 16.44 15.23 -25.29
C TRP A 828 17.36 15.78 -24.23
N TYR A 829 18.23 14.92 -23.72
CA TYR A 829 19.18 15.21 -22.66
C TYR A 829 20.27 14.13 -22.61
N SER A 830 21.32 14.38 -21.84
CA SER A 830 22.38 13.40 -21.60
C SER A 830 22.78 13.37 -20.13
N PHE A 831 23.40 12.29 -19.68
CA PHE A 831 23.92 12.15 -18.33
C PHE A 831 25.07 11.12 -18.29
N ASP A 832 25.96 11.26 -17.32
CA ASP A 832 27.02 10.28 -17.08
C ASP A 832 26.65 9.39 -15.89
N HIS A 833 26.94 8.10 -16.00
CA HIS A 833 26.95 7.18 -14.85
C HIS A 833 28.10 6.20 -15.00
N GLY A 834 29.12 6.41 -14.16
CA GLY A 834 30.33 5.59 -14.14
C GLY A 834 31.15 5.72 -15.42
N SER A 835 31.27 4.61 -16.16
CA SER A 835 32.09 4.55 -17.39
C SER A 835 31.29 4.78 -18.67
N VAL A 836 30.05 5.24 -18.56
CA VAL A 836 29.13 5.45 -19.68
C VAL A 836 28.60 6.88 -19.72
N HIS A 837 28.55 7.44 -20.92
CA HIS A 837 27.80 8.64 -21.25
C HIS A 837 26.50 8.23 -21.96
N PHE A 838 25.37 8.57 -21.37
CA PHE A 838 24.02 8.22 -21.83
C PHE A 838 23.37 9.40 -22.53
N ILE A 839 22.69 9.14 -23.66
CA ILE A 839 22.03 10.16 -24.48
C ILE A 839 20.61 9.72 -24.78
N GLN A 840 19.62 10.50 -24.35
CA GLN A 840 18.24 10.39 -24.84
C GLN A 840 18.05 11.43 -25.94
N PHE A 841 17.70 10.99 -27.15
CA PHE A 841 17.22 11.85 -28.23
C PHE A 841 15.74 11.58 -28.53
N ASN A 842 15.10 12.50 -29.22
CA ASN A 842 13.68 12.49 -29.55
C ASN A 842 13.48 12.11 -31.02
N THR A 843 12.85 10.97 -31.26
CA THR A 843 12.49 10.46 -32.60
C THR A 843 11.12 10.91 -33.08
N GLU A 844 10.37 11.66 -32.27
CA GLU A 844 9.00 12.05 -32.58
C GLU A 844 8.92 13.44 -33.22
N THR A 845 9.68 14.41 -32.69
CA THR A 845 9.63 15.83 -33.12
C THR A 845 10.99 16.53 -33.00
N ASP A 846 11.08 17.76 -33.53
CA ASP A 846 12.23 18.66 -33.49
C ASP A 846 13.43 18.23 -34.35
N PHE A 847 13.18 17.62 -35.52
CA PHE A 847 14.17 17.33 -36.55
C PHE A 847 13.52 17.35 -37.95
N PRO A 848 14.31 17.42 -39.05
CA PRO A 848 13.73 17.51 -40.39
C PRO A 848 12.82 16.32 -40.71
N ASN A 849 11.57 16.61 -41.10
CA ASN A 849 10.54 15.62 -41.43
C ASN A 849 10.18 14.70 -40.26
N ALA A 850 10.24 15.19 -39.02
CA ALA A 850 9.92 14.38 -37.87
C ALA A 850 8.48 13.82 -37.94
N PRO A 851 8.26 12.53 -37.59
CA PRO A 851 6.98 11.84 -37.79
C PRO A 851 5.79 12.54 -37.14
N ASP A 852 5.95 13.04 -35.92
CA ASP A 852 4.83 13.56 -35.15
C ASP A 852 4.65 15.07 -35.35
N GLU A 853 5.55 15.77 -36.04
CA GLU A 853 5.37 17.20 -36.34
C GLU A 853 4.13 17.48 -37.20
N PRO A 854 3.55 18.69 -37.16
CA PRO A 854 2.45 19.06 -38.06
C PRO A 854 2.78 18.83 -39.55
N GLY A 855 2.12 17.84 -40.15
CA GLY A 855 2.36 17.40 -41.53
C GLY A 855 3.42 16.31 -41.72
N GLY A 856 3.92 15.72 -40.62
CA GLY A 856 4.75 14.51 -40.63
C GLY A 856 3.92 13.24 -40.85
N GLU A 857 4.60 12.12 -41.15
CA GLU A 857 3.95 10.86 -41.53
C GLU A 857 3.18 10.16 -40.40
N GLY A 858 3.43 10.54 -39.14
CA GLY A 858 2.74 10.00 -37.96
C GLY A 858 1.34 10.60 -37.74
N ASP A 859 0.97 11.68 -38.43
CA ASP A 859 -0.31 12.39 -38.30
C ASP A 859 -0.67 12.90 -36.87
N GLU A 860 0.25 12.80 -35.91
CA GLU A 860 0.07 13.26 -34.53
C GLU A 860 -0.04 14.78 -34.40
N SER A 861 0.56 15.54 -35.33
CA SER A 861 0.55 17.00 -35.35
C SER A 861 0.97 17.66 -34.02
N ALA A 862 2.02 17.13 -33.40
CA ALA A 862 2.59 17.55 -32.13
C ALA A 862 4.02 18.13 -32.24
N GLY A 863 4.31 19.16 -31.43
CA GLY A 863 5.55 19.95 -31.50
C GLY A 863 5.49 21.10 -32.53
N THR A 864 6.59 21.76 -32.87
CA THR A 864 7.96 21.66 -32.34
C THR A 864 8.10 22.33 -30.96
N PHE A 865 9.07 21.91 -30.14
CA PHE A 865 9.36 22.50 -28.83
C PHE A 865 10.63 23.36 -28.81
N ALA A 866 11.43 23.31 -29.87
CA ALA A 866 12.63 24.12 -30.06
C ALA A 866 12.73 24.66 -31.50
N PRO A 867 13.60 25.65 -31.76
CA PRO A 867 13.87 26.09 -33.13
C PRO A 867 14.38 24.94 -34.00
N SER A 868 14.01 24.93 -35.29
CA SER A 868 14.43 23.90 -36.24
C SER A 868 15.95 23.66 -36.21
N GLY A 869 16.34 22.39 -36.14
CA GLY A 869 17.74 21.94 -36.07
C GLY A 869 18.40 22.06 -34.69
N ALA A 870 17.71 22.57 -33.67
CA ALA A 870 18.26 22.71 -32.31
C ALA A 870 18.67 21.35 -31.71
N GLN A 871 17.84 20.32 -31.87
CA GLN A 871 18.14 18.98 -31.38
C GLN A 871 19.42 18.40 -32.01
N LEU A 872 19.52 18.42 -33.34
CA LEU A 872 20.70 17.90 -34.05
C LEU A 872 21.97 18.70 -33.73
N ALA A 873 21.84 20.02 -33.56
CA ALA A 873 22.95 20.87 -33.14
C ALA A 873 23.40 20.57 -31.70
N TRP A 874 22.45 20.33 -30.79
CA TRP A 874 22.71 19.89 -29.42
C TRP A 874 23.41 18.52 -29.41
N LEU A 875 22.84 17.51 -30.07
CA LEU A 875 23.39 16.15 -30.10
C LEU A 875 24.81 16.14 -30.66
N LYS A 876 25.06 16.89 -31.74
CA LYS A 876 26.41 17.04 -32.30
C LYS A 876 27.41 17.65 -31.32
N LYS A 877 26.97 18.62 -30.50
CA LYS A 877 27.80 19.28 -29.49
C LYS A 877 28.05 18.37 -28.29
N ASP A 878 27.03 17.69 -27.83
CA ASP A 878 27.06 16.74 -26.71
C ASP A 878 28.01 15.57 -27.02
N LEU A 879 27.81 14.90 -28.16
CA LEU A 879 28.70 13.84 -28.66
C LEU A 879 30.16 14.30 -28.83
N ALA A 880 30.37 15.54 -29.28
CA ALA A 880 31.72 16.10 -29.42
C ALA A 880 32.41 16.39 -28.08
N SER A 881 31.63 16.51 -27.00
CA SER A 881 32.13 16.84 -25.66
C SER A 881 32.63 15.63 -24.88
N VAL A 882 32.24 14.41 -25.31
CA VAL A 882 32.54 13.17 -24.59
C VAL A 882 34.06 12.91 -24.50
N ASP A 883 34.58 12.87 -23.27
CA ASP A 883 35.93 12.40 -22.99
C ASP A 883 35.93 10.87 -22.79
N ARG A 884 36.22 10.14 -23.87
CA ARG A 884 36.28 8.67 -23.88
C ARG A 884 37.31 8.06 -22.92
N ARG A 885 38.18 8.86 -22.30
CA ARG A 885 39.07 8.40 -21.21
C ARG A 885 38.32 8.22 -19.88
N LYS A 886 37.22 8.97 -19.69
CA LYS A 886 36.33 8.86 -18.52
C LYS A 886 35.15 7.96 -18.83
N THR A 887 34.42 8.27 -19.90
CA THR A 887 33.24 7.53 -20.35
C THR A 887 33.55 6.83 -21.68
N PRO A 888 34.30 5.71 -21.65
CA PRO A 888 34.66 5.00 -22.87
C PRO A 888 33.43 4.54 -23.65
N TRP A 889 32.33 4.21 -22.97
CA TRP A 889 31.05 3.85 -23.59
C TRP A 889 30.19 5.09 -23.83
N VAL A 890 29.60 5.19 -25.02
CA VAL A 890 28.49 6.09 -25.31
C VAL A 890 27.31 5.26 -25.76
N VAL A 891 26.21 5.39 -25.03
CA VAL A 891 24.95 4.69 -25.28
C VAL A 891 23.89 5.74 -25.58
N ALA A 892 23.19 5.58 -26.70
CA ALA A 892 22.12 6.47 -27.09
C ALA A 892 20.78 5.73 -27.11
N ALA A 893 19.68 6.43 -26.89
CA ALA A 893 18.33 5.90 -27.04
C ALA A 893 17.40 6.91 -27.71
N GLY A 894 16.51 6.39 -28.54
CA GLY A 894 15.37 7.05 -29.14
C GLY A 894 14.20 6.06 -29.16
N HIS A 895 12.99 6.47 -29.50
CA HIS A 895 11.85 5.56 -29.45
C HIS A 895 11.73 4.75 -30.75
N ARG A 896 11.62 5.41 -31.91
CA ARG A 896 11.40 4.75 -33.21
C ARG A 896 12.67 4.11 -33.79
N PRO A 897 12.66 2.81 -34.14
CA PRO A 897 13.80 2.15 -34.77
C PRO A 897 13.86 2.36 -36.29
N TRP A 898 15.08 2.34 -36.83
CA TRP A 898 15.36 2.33 -38.27
C TRP A 898 16.16 1.11 -38.75
N TYR A 899 16.57 0.25 -37.82
CA TYR A 899 16.97 -1.13 -38.14
C TYR A 899 16.02 -2.02 -37.34
N VAL A 900 15.09 -2.66 -38.04
CA VAL A 900 14.09 -3.56 -37.44
C VAL A 900 13.46 -4.43 -38.55
N SER A 901 13.03 -5.65 -38.23
CA SER A 901 12.34 -6.55 -39.17
C SER A 901 10.85 -6.21 -39.31
N THR A 902 10.54 -4.93 -39.55
CA THR A 902 9.20 -4.40 -39.88
C THR A 902 9.37 -2.94 -40.37
N THR A 903 8.31 -2.12 -40.40
CA THR A 903 8.36 -0.71 -40.82
C THR A 903 9.46 0.08 -40.07
N GLU A 904 10.35 0.70 -40.83
CA GLU A 904 11.50 1.49 -40.37
C GLU A 904 11.18 3.01 -40.34
N CYS A 905 11.80 3.77 -39.43
CA CYS A 905 11.78 5.25 -39.48
C CYS A 905 12.98 5.79 -40.26
N ILE A 906 12.82 6.01 -41.57
CA ILE A 906 13.90 6.47 -42.46
C ILE A 906 14.33 7.90 -42.14
N GLU A 907 13.38 8.76 -41.77
CA GLU A 907 13.61 10.15 -41.38
C GLU A 907 14.48 10.22 -40.13
N CYS A 908 14.23 9.33 -39.16
CA CYS A 908 15.04 9.18 -37.96
C CYS A 908 16.48 8.77 -38.35
N GLN A 909 16.62 7.79 -39.25
CA GLN A 909 17.93 7.32 -39.71
C GLN A 909 18.74 8.46 -40.35
N ASP A 910 18.13 9.16 -41.31
CA ASP A 910 18.75 10.26 -42.05
C ASP A 910 19.20 11.40 -41.13
N ALA A 911 18.40 11.69 -40.09
CA ALA A 911 18.70 12.75 -39.14
C ALA A 911 19.83 12.36 -38.17
N PHE A 912 19.79 11.15 -37.59
CA PHE A 912 20.61 10.80 -36.43
C PHE A 912 21.81 9.90 -36.77
N GLU A 913 21.66 8.88 -37.62
CA GLU A 913 22.72 7.89 -37.90
C GLU A 913 24.05 8.54 -38.33
N PRO A 914 24.09 9.58 -39.19
CA PRO A 914 25.34 10.22 -39.58
C PRO A 914 26.14 10.80 -38.39
N LEU A 915 25.46 11.33 -37.37
CA LEU A 915 26.11 11.84 -36.17
C LEU A 915 26.58 10.69 -35.28
N LEU A 916 25.76 9.66 -35.08
CA LEU A 916 26.09 8.51 -34.24
C LEU A 916 27.32 7.76 -34.80
N LEU A 917 27.40 7.57 -36.11
CA LEU A 917 28.56 6.98 -36.79
C LEU A 917 29.80 7.86 -36.68
N LYS A 918 29.66 9.17 -36.90
CA LYS A 918 30.78 10.12 -36.87
C LYS A 918 31.47 10.17 -35.52
N TYR A 919 30.71 10.11 -34.42
CA TYR A 919 31.25 10.20 -33.06
C TYR A 919 31.45 8.83 -32.38
N GLY A 920 31.20 7.74 -33.10
CA GLY A 920 31.47 6.37 -32.66
C GLY A 920 30.62 5.95 -31.46
N VAL A 921 29.31 6.16 -31.52
CA VAL A 921 28.36 5.64 -30.52
C VAL A 921 28.47 4.12 -30.47
N ASP A 922 28.48 3.54 -29.26
CA ASP A 922 28.75 2.12 -29.07
C ASP A 922 27.46 1.27 -29.17
N LEU A 923 26.36 1.76 -28.60
CA LEU A 923 25.06 1.09 -28.50
C LEU A 923 23.92 2.09 -28.70
N VAL A 924 22.90 1.69 -29.45
CA VAL A 924 21.66 2.44 -29.68
C VAL A 924 20.48 1.56 -29.28
N LEU A 925 19.60 2.09 -28.44
CA LEU A 925 18.43 1.40 -27.90
C LEU A 925 17.16 2.03 -28.43
N HIS A 926 16.21 1.20 -28.86
CA HIS A 926 14.90 1.63 -29.36
C HIS A 926 13.76 0.82 -28.73
N GLY A 927 12.55 1.38 -28.77
CA GLY A 927 11.28 0.73 -28.41
C GLY A 927 10.39 0.58 -29.65
N HIS A 928 9.15 1.06 -29.54
CA HIS A 928 8.12 1.25 -30.57
C HIS A 928 7.55 -0.01 -31.22
N LYS A 929 8.39 -1.03 -31.43
CA LYS A 929 7.98 -2.31 -32.03
C LYS A 929 7.86 -3.34 -30.91
N HIS A 930 6.70 -3.99 -30.81
CA HIS A 930 6.32 -4.80 -29.65
C HIS A 930 6.90 -6.22 -29.68
N PHE A 931 8.22 -6.31 -29.88
CA PHE A 931 9.01 -7.52 -29.76
C PHE A 931 10.46 -7.14 -29.46
N TYR A 932 11.24 -8.13 -29.04
CA TYR A 932 12.67 -7.97 -28.88
C TYR A 932 13.38 -8.33 -30.19
N GLU A 933 14.21 -7.42 -30.68
CA GLU A 933 15.13 -7.69 -31.79
C GLU A 933 16.54 -7.16 -31.49
N ARG A 934 17.52 -8.05 -31.63
CA ARG A 934 18.93 -7.71 -31.54
C ARG A 934 19.58 -7.82 -32.89
N HIS A 935 20.23 -6.75 -33.31
CA HIS A 935 21.00 -6.70 -34.55
C HIS A 935 22.48 -6.97 -34.30
N ALA A 936 23.23 -7.13 -35.38
CA ALA A 936 24.67 -6.87 -35.39
C ALA A 936 24.95 -5.38 -35.12
N ALA A 937 26.22 -4.98 -35.08
CA ALA A 937 26.53 -3.56 -35.22
C ALA A 937 26.35 -3.13 -36.67
N VAL A 938 25.65 -2.02 -36.90
CA VAL A 938 25.23 -1.60 -38.25
C VAL A 938 25.58 -0.15 -38.49
N GLY A 939 26.11 0.16 -39.67
CA GLY A 939 26.30 1.53 -40.12
C GLY A 939 26.15 1.62 -41.63
N ASN A 940 25.28 2.52 -42.11
CA ASN A 940 24.92 2.64 -43.53
C ASN A 940 24.53 1.28 -44.12
N GLY A 941 23.69 0.51 -43.40
CA GLY A 941 23.23 -0.82 -43.79
C GLY A 941 24.27 -1.95 -43.72
N THR A 942 25.53 -1.68 -43.35
CA THR A 942 26.59 -2.69 -43.30
C THR A 942 26.69 -3.33 -41.91
N ALA A 943 26.42 -4.64 -41.81
CA ALA A 943 26.50 -5.39 -40.56
C ALA A 943 27.94 -5.81 -40.21
N THR A 944 28.31 -5.69 -38.93
CA THR A 944 29.57 -6.18 -38.32
C THR A 944 29.25 -6.85 -36.99
N GLU A 945 29.76 -8.06 -36.74
CA GLU A 945 29.50 -8.77 -35.47
C GLU A 945 30.03 -8.00 -34.25
N ILE A 946 29.27 -8.08 -33.15
CA ILE A 946 29.46 -7.26 -31.95
C ILE A 946 30.69 -7.68 -31.13
N GLU A 947 31.18 -8.90 -31.31
CA GLU A 947 32.37 -9.45 -30.67
C GLU A 947 33.66 -8.99 -31.36
N ASN A 948 33.55 -8.43 -32.57
CA ASN A 948 34.67 -8.16 -33.47
C ASN A 948 35.11 -6.68 -33.50
N ASN A 949 35.00 -5.95 -32.38
CA ASN A 949 35.36 -4.53 -32.28
C ASN A 949 34.72 -3.67 -33.39
N PRO A 950 33.38 -3.68 -33.51
CA PRO A 950 32.70 -2.90 -34.52
C PRO A 950 32.97 -1.39 -34.30
N LYS A 951 33.08 -0.65 -35.41
CA LYS A 951 33.13 0.83 -35.35
C LYS A 951 31.74 1.46 -35.33
N ALA A 952 30.78 0.79 -35.97
CA ALA A 952 29.40 1.22 -35.99
C ALA A 952 28.70 0.88 -34.66
N PRO A 953 27.57 1.53 -34.33
CA PRO A 953 26.79 1.22 -33.15
C PRO A 953 26.14 -0.17 -33.24
N TRP A 954 25.98 -0.80 -32.09
CA TRP A 954 25.11 -1.97 -31.92
C TRP A 954 23.68 -1.51 -31.68
N TYR A 955 22.70 -2.11 -32.36
CA TYR A 955 21.28 -1.76 -32.23
C TYR A 955 20.49 -2.87 -31.52
N VAL A 956 19.67 -2.48 -30.55
CA VAL A 956 18.70 -3.34 -29.85
C VAL A 956 17.35 -2.64 -29.83
N VAL A 957 16.32 -3.35 -30.28
CA VAL A 957 14.91 -2.94 -30.23
C VAL A 957 14.22 -3.76 -29.16
N ASN A 958 13.55 -3.10 -28.22
CA ASN A 958 12.71 -3.76 -27.24
C ASN A 958 11.54 -2.85 -26.83
N GLY A 959 10.45 -2.92 -27.59
CA GLY A 959 9.14 -2.39 -27.20
C GLY A 959 8.22 -3.46 -26.60
N ALA A 960 8.77 -4.51 -25.99
CA ALA A 960 7.99 -5.65 -25.51
C ALA A 960 7.66 -5.55 -24.01
N ALA A 961 7.59 -4.36 -23.41
CA ALA A 961 7.34 -4.25 -21.98
C ALA A 961 5.87 -4.48 -21.60
N GLY A 962 4.88 -4.29 -22.49
CA GLY A 962 3.51 -4.67 -22.14
C GLY A 962 2.36 -4.14 -22.99
N HIS A 963 2.52 -3.75 -24.25
CA HIS A 963 1.42 -3.18 -25.04
C HIS A 963 0.10 -3.99 -25.00
N TYR A 964 -1.05 -3.30 -24.88
CA TYR A 964 -2.39 -3.89 -24.71
C TYR A 964 -2.92 -4.65 -25.94
N ASP A 965 -2.56 -4.25 -27.16
CA ASP A 965 -2.85 -4.99 -28.40
C ASP A 965 -2.09 -6.32 -28.51
N GLY A 966 -1.09 -6.55 -27.67
CA GLY A 966 -0.22 -7.70 -27.77
C GLY A 966 1.18 -7.39 -28.30
N LEU A 967 1.90 -8.48 -28.59
CA LEU A 967 3.19 -8.45 -29.28
C LEU A 967 3.01 -8.42 -30.80
N ASP A 968 3.86 -7.67 -31.50
CA ASP A 968 3.82 -7.62 -32.97
C ASP A 968 4.38 -8.91 -33.59
N ILE A 969 3.99 -9.14 -34.85
CA ILE A 969 4.54 -10.22 -35.67
C ILE A 969 5.60 -9.60 -36.61
N PRO A 970 6.90 -9.91 -36.40
CA PRO A 970 7.97 -9.39 -37.27
C PRO A 970 7.91 -10.02 -38.67
N ASP A 971 8.27 -9.22 -39.68
CA ASP A 971 8.26 -9.61 -41.09
C ASP A 971 9.32 -10.68 -41.39
N THR A 972 8.93 -11.72 -42.15
CA THR A 972 9.85 -12.78 -42.57
C THR A 972 10.03 -12.80 -44.09
N PRO A 973 11.27 -12.97 -44.60
CA PRO A 973 12.52 -13.15 -43.86
C PRO A 973 12.97 -11.86 -43.13
N TYR A 974 13.55 -12.02 -41.93
CA TYR A 974 14.09 -10.92 -41.14
C TYR A 974 15.17 -10.13 -41.91
N VAL A 975 15.36 -8.86 -41.56
CA VAL A 975 16.39 -8.03 -42.18
C VAL A 975 17.79 -8.62 -41.97
N ALA A 976 18.69 -8.47 -42.95
CA ALA A 976 20.00 -9.13 -42.94
C ALA A 976 20.90 -8.72 -41.75
N THR A 977 20.59 -7.61 -41.10
CA THR A 977 21.28 -7.10 -39.91
C THR A 977 20.81 -7.79 -38.62
N SER A 978 19.66 -8.45 -38.63
CA SER A 978 19.07 -9.14 -37.48
C SER A 978 19.90 -10.34 -37.03
N ARG A 979 19.97 -10.60 -35.72
CA ARG A 979 20.67 -11.75 -35.12
C ARG A 979 19.79 -12.56 -34.19
N LYS A 980 18.84 -11.93 -33.52
CA LYS A 980 17.88 -12.59 -32.64
C LYS A 980 16.57 -11.81 -32.62
N VAL A 981 15.46 -12.52 -32.76
CA VAL A 981 14.10 -12.00 -32.62
C VAL A 981 13.38 -12.86 -31.59
N ILE A 982 12.70 -12.23 -30.63
CA ILE A 982 11.90 -12.89 -29.60
C ILE A 982 10.57 -12.14 -29.43
N SER A 983 9.47 -12.85 -29.60
CA SER A 983 8.13 -12.37 -29.28
C SER A 983 7.72 -12.88 -27.90
N ALA A 984 8.14 -12.17 -26.85
CA ALA A 984 7.71 -12.39 -25.47
C ALA A 984 7.74 -11.05 -24.72
N TYR A 985 6.85 -10.84 -23.75
CA TYR A 985 6.96 -9.67 -22.89
C TYR A 985 8.21 -9.75 -22.03
N GLY A 986 8.95 -8.64 -21.93
CA GLY A 986 10.24 -8.64 -21.28
C GLY A 986 10.95 -7.29 -21.24
N TRP A 987 12.12 -7.29 -20.65
CA TRP A 987 12.97 -6.12 -20.48
C TRP A 987 14.45 -6.51 -20.59
N ASN A 988 15.32 -5.53 -20.83
CA ASN A 988 16.76 -5.77 -20.95
C ASN A 988 17.51 -5.38 -19.68
N LEU A 989 18.32 -6.29 -19.14
CA LEU A 989 19.34 -5.97 -18.14
C LEU A 989 20.69 -5.80 -18.85
N PHE A 990 21.16 -4.56 -18.94
CA PHE A 990 22.49 -4.26 -19.48
C PHE A 990 23.51 -4.21 -18.35
N THR A 991 24.68 -4.84 -18.54
CA THR A 991 25.77 -4.83 -17.57
C THR A 991 27.05 -4.29 -18.21
N VAL A 992 27.60 -3.23 -17.61
CA VAL A 992 28.84 -2.61 -18.04
C VAL A 992 29.98 -3.15 -17.19
N HIS A 993 30.61 -4.22 -17.67
CA HIS A 993 31.66 -4.92 -16.92
C HIS A 993 32.93 -4.10 -16.76
N ASN A 994 33.32 -3.45 -17.84
CA ASN A 994 34.49 -2.57 -17.91
C ASN A 994 34.43 -1.80 -19.22
N CYS A 995 35.44 -1.00 -19.47
CA CYS A 995 35.60 -0.23 -20.70
C CYS A 995 35.65 -1.04 -22.01
N THR A 996 35.76 -2.37 -22.02
CA THR A 996 35.86 -3.20 -23.24
C THR A 996 34.71 -4.17 -23.44
N HIS A 997 34.01 -4.56 -22.37
CA HIS A 997 32.87 -5.48 -22.41
C HIS A 997 31.61 -4.83 -21.84
N LEU A 998 30.53 -4.86 -22.62
CA LEU A 998 29.18 -4.48 -22.22
C LEU A 998 28.25 -5.62 -22.66
N SER A 999 27.48 -6.19 -21.73
CA SER A 999 26.56 -7.29 -22.02
C SER A 999 25.10 -6.88 -21.86
N THR A 1000 24.21 -7.64 -22.47
CA THR A 1000 22.76 -7.56 -22.26
C THR A 1000 22.19 -8.95 -22.00
N GLN A 1001 21.14 -8.99 -21.19
CA GLN A 1001 20.22 -10.12 -21.06
C GLN A 1001 18.81 -9.64 -21.36
N PHE A 1002 18.10 -10.31 -22.27
CA PHE A 1002 16.66 -10.13 -22.43
C PHE A 1002 15.94 -11.07 -21.47
N ILE A 1003 15.23 -10.51 -20.50
CA ILE A 1003 14.54 -11.21 -19.42
C ILE A 1003 13.05 -11.20 -19.75
N ALA A 1004 12.46 -12.39 -19.87
CA ALA A 1004 11.01 -12.55 -20.02
C ALA A 1004 10.32 -12.18 -18.70
N SER A 1005 9.36 -11.26 -18.77
CA SER A 1005 8.67 -10.75 -17.60
C SER A 1005 7.93 -11.85 -16.85
N GLY A 1006 7.19 -12.71 -17.57
CA GLY A 1006 6.25 -13.66 -16.98
C GLY A 1006 6.83 -14.61 -15.93
N ASN A 1007 8.14 -14.91 -15.98
CA ASN A 1007 8.80 -15.82 -15.04
C ASN A 1007 10.29 -15.49 -14.78
N ASN A 1008 10.74 -14.30 -15.16
CA ASN A 1008 12.12 -13.82 -15.02
C ASN A 1008 13.19 -14.68 -15.74
N THR A 1009 12.82 -15.47 -16.76
CA THR A 1009 13.80 -16.29 -17.49
C THR A 1009 14.59 -15.46 -18.51
N VAL A 1010 15.90 -15.69 -18.60
CA VAL A 1010 16.74 -15.07 -19.63
C VAL A 1010 16.56 -15.83 -20.96
N LEU A 1011 16.06 -15.14 -21.99
CA LEU A 1011 15.80 -15.75 -23.31
C LEU A 1011 16.85 -15.42 -24.37
N ASP A 1012 17.63 -14.37 -24.16
CA ASP A 1012 18.79 -14.03 -24.99
C ASP A 1012 19.87 -13.34 -24.15
N SER A 1013 21.12 -13.53 -24.56
CA SER A 1013 22.26 -12.81 -23.99
C SER A 1013 23.30 -12.53 -25.07
N ALA A 1014 23.97 -11.39 -24.97
CA ALA A 1014 24.98 -10.96 -25.92
C ALA A 1014 26.00 -10.03 -25.26
N THR A 1015 27.23 -9.97 -25.79
CA THR A 1015 28.29 -9.10 -25.28
C THR A 1015 28.96 -8.33 -26.40
N LEU A 1016 28.88 -7.00 -26.34
CA LEU A 1016 29.63 -6.09 -27.20
C LEU A 1016 31.07 -5.98 -26.71
N VAL A 1017 32.02 -6.25 -27.61
CA VAL A 1017 33.45 -6.23 -27.32
C VAL A 1017 34.15 -5.13 -28.13
N LYS A 1018 34.78 -4.19 -27.43
CA LYS A 1018 35.62 -3.13 -28.04
C LYS A 1018 37.10 -3.38 -27.72
N LYS A 1019 37.96 -3.32 -28.75
CA LYS A 1019 39.43 -3.37 -28.62
C LYS A 1019 39.98 -1.97 -28.36
N ARG A 1020 39.93 -1.53 -27.10
CA ARG A 1020 40.49 -0.25 -26.65
C ARG A 1020 41.24 -0.40 -25.33
N THR A 1021 42.22 0.48 -25.11
CA THR A 1021 43.02 0.51 -23.87
C THR A 1021 42.47 1.59 -22.94
N CYS A 1022 42.21 1.21 -21.70
CA CYS A 1022 41.53 2.05 -20.73
C CYS A 1022 42.58 2.67 -19.83
N LYS A 1023 42.79 3.98 -20.00
CA LYS A 1023 43.78 4.70 -19.21
C LYS A 1023 43.29 4.94 -17.78
#